data_AF-A0A3Q8X3I1-F1
#
_entry.id   AF-A0A3Q8X3I1-F1
#
_cell.length_a   1.000
_cell.length_b   1.000
_cell.length_c   1.000
_cell.angle_alpha   90.00
_cell.angle_beta   90.00
_cell.angle_gamma   90.00
#
_symmetry.space_group_name_H-M   'P 1'
#
loop_
_entity.id
_entity.type
_entity.pdbx_description
1 polymer ?
#
loop_
_entity_poly.entity_id
_entity_poly.type
_entity_poly.pdbx_seq_one_letter_code
_entity_poly.pdbx_strand_id
1 'polypeptide(L)'
;MAGIGFELRKLFREQGLINNVKAYAFSALTTIGPMVLSIILIIALQRMMDYNHATFLDWELYIATVQYCFIFSIIITSGISLLLTRFIADMIFQKKYNYLLSSYYGALIILLPVGALVAYLFLQTVSANADYKLAAYLFFMELIVVWIQAVYLSALKDYMRIVRSFAIGVIAALASGWILLSYTELNATTAALASIDIGFLLIAAMTSRHFEQIFPSRQSRLFFVFITYLKKYPSLFFIGTFFYSGIYIHSFVYWFTSEGNVVQEGFRVSTFYDLPVFYAFLSVVPTLVTFVVSVETSFYEKFRIYYKQVIEGGTYQDMKRAKTEMQRTLMQEISFLMEVQLFFTIISIAVGMKFLPQIGFTMAQVDAFNLLVLGYFLFIIMFVFLHILMYFDDRKGVLMISSLFVSLNAALTYMTIKLDSDGLGMLLASLIALIGAIARILYVLRNIDYYTFCTQPIHRRSKPSKFARLAGKPGAIVSLIVLASAILSGCSTTANDDSVEPAEQSVIPTTTSNDTRLVEDKRLYDRDVDDSIKTLYITVLPDKSQNTTKLDWYGLNRMTDRYSEDSMKVIMQEGNANGTGPSAGMFGYGQDKANASISLRGNTSRYASQKSYKIRLTEEAGLWQDQRTLNLNKHSTDITRVLNKLSFDLMEKIPDFTSLRTQFVHLYVKDLSGNSTEYQDYGLYTQIEQPNEMFLKSHWLDPYGQLYKIAFFEFFRYPDILKSKTDPTYDKKAFETHLEIKGREDHDKLLAMLDDVNNMSIPIDEVIKKHFDLDNYLTWLAVNILTDNMDTDANNFYLYSPLNSDKWYFLPWDYDGGWGVQRREKSISEYQAGLSNYWGSVLHNRFFRSANHIQLLVDKINEIHKYINKDTITKQLDLYRDEVGPFLNRAPDLNYLPGTKAELSQAMLDLANVPERGIKLFQEDLEKPKPFFLDDVQTNGKQQNFSWGLSYDFQGDDLTYDVSVALDPAFTQIVKEQKGLTTTSTSFDGLTPNVYYWKVVVRDSKGNSQIAFGYYKDEEGLEHYGVRQFEVK
;
A
#
# COMPACT_ATOMS: atom_id res chain seq x y z
N MET A 1 4.39 15.67 2.83
CA MET A 1 4.78 15.29 4.20
C MET A 1 4.13 13.98 4.67
N ALA A 2 2.91 13.60 4.26
CA ALA A 2 2.27 12.35 4.73
C ALA A 2 3.04 11.05 4.40
N GLY A 3 3.80 10.54 5.38
CA GLY A 3 4.74 9.43 5.19
C GLY A 3 4.68 8.34 6.25
N ILE A 4 4.85 8.68 7.53
CA ILE A 4 5.01 7.74 8.66
C ILE A 4 3.67 7.38 9.32
N GLY A 5 2.60 8.12 9.01
CA GLY A 5 1.32 7.98 9.70
C GLY A 5 0.76 6.55 9.72
N PHE A 6 1.05 5.69 8.75
CA PHE A 6 0.63 4.27 8.80
C PHE A 6 1.35 3.46 9.88
N GLU A 7 2.68 3.57 9.99
CA GLU A 7 3.46 2.86 11.02
C GLU A 7 3.19 3.41 12.42
N LEU A 8 3.09 4.74 12.56
CA LEU A 8 2.72 5.37 13.83
C LEU A 8 1.30 4.97 14.25
N ARG A 9 0.33 4.95 13.32
CA ARG A 9 -1.04 4.47 13.62
C ARG A 9 -1.08 2.99 14.00
N LYS A 10 -0.18 2.14 13.47
CA LYS A 10 -0.05 0.74 13.90
C LYS A 10 0.39 0.66 15.37
N LEU A 11 1.39 1.46 15.76
CA LEU A 11 1.89 1.49 17.13
C LEU A 11 0.90 2.12 18.13
N PHE A 12 0.11 3.12 17.71
CA PHE A 12 -0.95 3.72 18.54
C PHE A 12 -2.23 2.87 18.63
N ARG A 13 -2.39 1.81 17.81
CA ARG A 13 -3.57 0.92 17.82
C ARG A 13 -3.55 -0.10 18.95
N GLU A 14 -2.38 -0.43 19.49
CA GLU A 14 -2.26 -1.31 20.65
C GLU A 14 -2.47 -0.50 21.94
N GLN A 15 -3.53 -0.78 22.71
CA GLN A 15 -3.82 -0.01 23.93
C GLN A 15 -2.73 -0.17 25.00
N GLY A 16 -2.28 0.94 25.58
CA GLY A 16 -1.37 0.96 26.73
C GLY A 16 -0.37 2.12 26.72
N LEU A 17 -0.01 2.62 27.90
CA LEU A 17 1.00 3.70 28.07
C LEU A 17 2.33 3.34 27.40
N ILE A 18 2.74 2.07 27.46
CA ILE A 18 3.99 1.58 26.86
C ILE A 18 3.95 1.70 25.33
N ASN A 19 2.82 1.42 24.69
CA ASN A 19 2.71 1.47 23.24
C ASN A 19 2.64 2.92 22.71
N ASN A 20 2.01 3.82 23.47
CA ASN A 20 2.13 5.25 23.23
C ASN A 20 3.61 5.69 23.31
N VAL A 21 4.33 5.29 24.36
CA VAL A 21 5.76 5.59 24.50
C VAL A 21 6.57 5.01 23.34
N LYS A 22 6.29 3.77 22.89
CA LYS A 22 6.94 3.19 21.70
C LYS A 22 6.66 3.99 20.43
N ALA A 23 5.42 4.45 20.22
CA ALA A 23 5.06 5.25 19.06
C ALA A 23 5.76 6.62 19.06
N TYR A 24 5.82 7.28 20.22
CA TYR A 24 6.59 8.51 20.40
C TYR A 24 8.11 8.28 20.24
N ALA A 25 8.64 7.17 20.75
CA ALA A 25 10.05 6.81 20.60
C ALA A 25 10.42 6.51 19.13
N PHE A 26 9.54 5.82 18.40
CA PHE A 26 9.71 5.57 16.97
C PHE A 26 9.63 6.87 16.15
N SER A 27 8.69 7.76 16.47
CA SER A 27 8.60 9.09 15.85
C SER A 27 9.82 9.94 16.16
N ALA A 28 10.32 9.89 17.39
CA ALA A 28 11.55 10.58 17.78
C ALA A 28 12.74 10.05 16.99
N LEU A 29 12.90 8.73 16.93
CA LEU A 29 13.99 8.08 16.20
C LEU A 29 13.99 8.47 14.71
N THR A 30 12.83 8.59 14.08
CA THR A 30 12.71 8.93 12.66
C THR A 30 12.79 10.43 12.36
N THR A 31 12.32 11.29 13.27
CA THR A 31 12.27 12.75 13.07
C THR A 31 13.55 13.45 13.46
N ILE A 32 14.10 13.11 14.63
CA ILE A 32 15.27 13.78 15.22
C ILE A 32 16.48 12.85 15.38
N GLY A 33 16.34 11.56 15.09
CA GLY A 33 17.43 10.58 15.21
C GLY A 33 18.72 10.99 14.50
N PRO A 34 18.69 11.40 13.22
CA PRO A 34 19.89 11.89 12.52
C PRO A 34 20.58 13.07 13.21
N MET A 35 19.80 14.01 13.77
CA MET A 35 20.32 15.15 14.52
C MET A 35 20.98 14.70 15.83
N VAL A 36 20.31 13.84 16.61
CA VAL A 36 20.86 13.30 17.88
C VAL A 36 22.13 12.50 17.63
N LEU A 37 22.15 11.65 16.60
CA LEU A 37 23.34 10.88 16.20
C LEU A 37 24.50 11.80 15.79
N SER A 38 24.21 12.91 15.09
CA SER A 38 25.23 13.90 14.72
C SER A 38 25.77 14.64 15.95
N ILE A 39 24.92 15.01 16.91
CA ILE A 39 25.36 15.63 18.18
C ILE A 39 26.27 14.66 18.96
N ILE A 40 25.88 13.38 19.04
CA ILE A 40 26.69 12.34 19.69
C ILE A 40 28.05 12.20 18.99
N LEU A 41 28.06 12.15 17.66
CA LEU A 41 29.29 12.08 16.87
C LEU A 41 30.22 13.27 17.18
N ILE A 42 29.69 14.48 17.13
CA ILE A 42 30.48 15.70 17.34
C ILE A 42 31.11 15.68 18.74
N ILE A 43 30.32 15.40 19.79
CA ILE A 43 30.79 15.34 21.18
C ILE A 43 31.78 14.19 21.39
N ALA A 44 31.55 13.02 20.78
CA ALA A 44 32.43 11.87 20.96
C ALA A 44 33.80 12.09 20.30
N LEU A 45 33.85 12.60 19.06
CA LEU A 45 35.11 12.94 18.39
C LEU A 45 35.87 14.02 19.15
N GLN A 46 35.13 15.01 19.63
CA GLN A 46 35.65 16.07 20.47
C GLN A 46 36.32 15.53 21.75
N ARG A 47 35.71 14.55 22.43
CA ARG A 47 36.33 13.86 23.59
C ARG A 47 37.54 13.01 23.21
N MET A 48 37.55 12.43 22.02
CA MET A 48 38.69 11.66 21.51
C MET A 48 39.87 12.57 21.16
N MET A 49 39.62 13.80 20.68
CA MET A 49 40.65 14.81 20.49
C MET A 49 41.30 15.19 21.83
N ASP A 50 40.50 15.42 22.89
CA ASP A 50 41.01 15.72 24.24
C ASP A 50 41.90 14.60 24.78
N TYR A 51 41.48 13.35 24.60
CA TYR A 51 42.25 12.18 25.02
C TYR A 51 43.63 12.09 24.34
N ASN A 52 43.73 12.56 23.09
CA ASN A 52 44.97 12.60 22.31
C ASN A 52 45.72 13.95 22.44
N HIS A 53 45.50 14.68 23.54
CA HIS A 53 46.21 15.92 23.87
C HIS A 53 46.04 17.07 22.87
N ALA A 54 44.89 17.15 22.17
CA ALA A 54 44.56 18.29 21.33
C ALA A 54 44.50 19.60 22.15
N THR A 55 44.85 20.72 21.53
CA THR A 55 44.82 22.03 22.21
C THR A 55 43.40 22.60 22.24
N PHE A 56 43.16 23.56 23.15
CA PHE A 56 41.88 24.29 23.19
C PHE A 56 41.53 24.95 21.85
N LEU A 57 42.54 25.48 21.15
CA LEU A 57 42.38 26.11 19.83
C LEU A 57 41.93 25.12 18.75
N ASP A 58 42.43 23.88 18.79
CA ASP A 58 42.02 22.82 17.85
C ASP A 58 40.53 22.46 18.03
N TRP A 59 40.08 22.46 19.28
CA TRP A 59 38.70 22.16 19.67
C TRP A 59 37.74 23.28 19.27
N GLU A 60 38.12 24.53 19.54
CA GLU A 60 37.35 25.72 19.17
C GLU A 60 37.22 25.82 17.64
N LEU A 61 38.31 25.59 16.91
CA LEU A 61 38.30 25.55 15.45
C LEU A 61 37.41 24.43 14.92
N TYR A 62 37.50 23.23 15.48
CA TYR A 62 36.65 22.10 15.08
C TYR A 62 35.15 22.42 15.22
N ILE A 63 34.72 22.92 16.38
CA ILE A 63 33.31 23.27 16.62
C ILE A 63 32.87 24.41 15.68
N ALA A 64 33.68 25.46 15.54
CA ALA A 64 33.36 26.60 14.68
C ALA A 64 33.19 26.14 13.22
N THR A 65 34.08 25.25 12.75
CA THR A 65 34.00 24.67 11.41
C THR A 65 32.71 23.88 11.21
N VAL A 66 32.42 22.96 12.14
CA VAL A 66 31.24 22.11 12.07
C VAL A 66 29.96 22.96 12.11
N GLN A 67 29.89 23.94 13.02
CA GLN A 67 28.77 24.87 13.15
C GLN A 67 28.54 25.65 11.84
N TYR A 68 29.58 26.23 11.25
CA TYR A 68 29.49 26.94 9.97
C TYR A 68 29.01 26.00 8.86
N CYS A 69 29.57 24.80 8.79
CA CYS A 69 29.18 23.83 7.77
C CYS A 69 27.70 23.48 7.86
N PHE A 70 27.18 23.19 9.06
CA PHE A 70 25.75 22.92 9.26
C PHE A 70 24.85 24.13 8.93
N ILE A 71 25.18 25.32 9.43
CA ILE A 71 24.35 26.53 9.26
C ILE A 71 24.28 26.95 7.79
N PHE A 72 25.42 27.07 7.11
CA PHE A 72 25.43 27.61 5.75
C PHE A 72 24.97 26.58 4.72
N SER A 73 25.21 25.27 4.94
CA SER A 73 24.73 24.22 4.03
C SER A 73 23.21 24.06 4.07
N ILE A 74 22.57 24.28 5.23
CA ILE A 74 21.09 24.24 5.29
C ILE A 74 20.47 25.51 4.72
N ILE A 75 21.07 26.69 4.95
CA ILE A 75 20.58 27.95 4.38
C ILE A 75 20.65 27.91 2.84
N ILE A 76 21.78 27.48 2.26
CA ILE A 76 21.96 27.46 0.79
C ILE A 76 21.02 26.47 0.10
N THR A 77 20.68 25.36 0.75
CA THR A 77 19.79 24.33 0.19
C THR A 77 18.31 24.62 0.42
N SER A 78 17.95 25.28 1.53
CA SER A 78 16.58 25.43 2.03
C SER A 78 15.56 25.97 1.01
N GLY A 79 15.93 26.98 0.22
CA GLY A 79 15.04 27.56 -0.79
C GLY A 79 14.67 26.57 -1.90
N ILE A 80 15.63 25.76 -2.34
CA ILE A 80 15.39 24.71 -3.34
C ILE A 80 14.67 23.52 -2.70
N SER A 81 14.98 23.16 -1.46
CA SER A 81 14.35 22.04 -0.74
C SER A 81 12.82 22.16 -0.68
N LEU A 82 12.27 23.37 -0.41
CA LEU A 82 10.83 23.56 -0.36
C LEU A 82 10.16 23.52 -1.75
N LEU A 83 10.87 23.98 -2.79
CA LEU A 83 10.43 23.84 -4.18
C LEU A 83 10.38 22.38 -4.61
N LEU A 84 11.46 21.62 -4.33
CA LEU A 84 11.54 20.19 -4.61
C LEU A 84 10.45 19.42 -3.86
N THR A 85 10.21 19.74 -2.59
CA THR A 85 9.14 19.13 -1.79
C THR A 85 7.78 19.25 -2.50
N ARG A 86 7.44 20.44 -3.03
CA ARG A 86 6.20 20.63 -3.78
C ARG A 86 6.21 19.93 -5.14
N PHE A 87 7.34 19.98 -5.84
CA PHE A 87 7.51 19.32 -7.14
C PHE A 87 7.34 17.81 -7.03
N ILE A 88 8.01 17.18 -6.06
CA ILE A 88 7.93 15.75 -5.76
C ILE A 88 6.49 15.36 -5.42
N ALA A 89 5.82 16.13 -4.54
CA ALA A 89 4.43 15.87 -4.20
C ALA A 89 3.50 15.89 -5.42
N ASP A 90 3.66 16.88 -6.32
CA ASP A 90 2.88 16.97 -7.56
C ASP A 90 3.21 15.82 -8.54
N MET A 91 4.48 15.41 -8.65
CA MET A 91 4.87 14.31 -9.54
C MET A 91 4.38 12.95 -9.01
N ILE A 92 4.42 12.72 -7.70
CA ILE A 92 3.82 11.53 -7.07
C ILE A 92 2.30 11.54 -7.29
N PHE A 93 1.64 12.67 -7.07
CA PHE A 93 0.19 12.81 -7.30
C PHE A 93 -0.19 12.55 -8.77
N GLN A 94 0.62 13.04 -9.72
CA GLN A 94 0.43 12.82 -11.16
C GLN A 94 0.99 11.48 -11.66
N LYS A 95 1.51 10.62 -10.77
CA LYS A 95 2.11 9.31 -11.11
C LYS A 95 3.30 9.39 -12.10
N LYS A 96 4.07 10.49 -12.07
CA LYS A 96 5.22 10.76 -12.96
C LYS A 96 6.55 10.48 -12.24
N TYR A 97 6.81 9.22 -11.91
CA TYR A 97 7.96 8.84 -11.07
C TYR A 97 9.34 9.04 -11.71
N ASN A 98 9.45 9.02 -13.04
CA ASN A 98 10.69 9.25 -13.78
C ASN A 98 11.33 10.65 -13.54
N TYR A 99 10.56 11.58 -12.97
CA TYR A 99 11.00 12.94 -12.64
C TYR A 99 11.69 13.02 -11.27
N LEU A 100 11.52 12.02 -10.40
CA LEU A 100 12.05 12.04 -9.03
C LEU A 100 13.58 11.99 -9.03
N LEU A 101 14.17 10.87 -9.46
CA LEU A 101 15.63 10.73 -9.52
C LEU A 101 16.29 11.78 -10.44
N SER A 102 15.63 12.12 -11.54
CA SER A 102 16.08 13.16 -12.47
C SER A 102 16.20 14.53 -11.80
N SER A 103 15.17 14.95 -11.04
CA SER A 103 15.21 16.24 -10.33
C SER A 103 16.19 16.25 -9.16
N TYR A 104 16.51 15.09 -8.56
CA TYR A 104 17.52 14.96 -7.51
C TYR A 104 18.90 15.35 -8.04
N TYR A 105 19.34 14.72 -9.13
CA TYR A 105 20.61 15.09 -9.77
C TYR A 105 20.58 16.51 -10.32
N GLY A 106 19.46 16.94 -10.89
CA GLY A 106 19.30 18.32 -11.36
C GLY A 106 19.47 19.37 -10.25
N ALA A 107 19.00 19.08 -9.03
CA ALA A 107 19.21 19.94 -7.88
C ALA A 107 20.67 19.98 -7.44
N LEU A 108 21.35 18.82 -7.40
CA LEU A 108 22.77 18.74 -7.05
C LEU A 108 23.66 19.48 -8.06
N ILE A 109 23.37 19.37 -9.36
CA ILE A 109 24.10 20.07 -10.43
C ILE A 109 24.02 21.60 -10.24
N ILE A 110 22.98 22.12 -9.60
CA ILE A 110 22.85 23.56 -9.31
C ILE A 110 23.50 23.92 -7.97
N LEU A 111 23.23 23.14 -6.93
CA LEU A 111 23.62 23.47 -5.57
C LEU A 111 25.11 23.22 -5.30
N LEU A 112 25.68 22.15 -5.84
CA LEU A 112 27.08 21.82 -5.59
C LEU A 112 28.04 22.86 -6.16
N PRO A 113 27.92 23.35 -7.42
CA PRO A 113 28.82 24.41 -7.91
C PRO A 113 28.69 25.72 -7.12
N VAL A 114 27.48 26.08 -6.70
CA VAL A 114 27.27 27.31 -5.92
C VAL A 114 27.82 27.16 -4.50
N GLY A 115 27.60 26.01 -3.86
CA GLY A 115 28.19 25.67 -2.57
C GLY A 115 29.72 25.61 -2.63
N ALA A 116 30.27 24.98 -3.66
CA ALA A 116 31.71 24.90 -3.92
C ALA A 116 32.34 26.29 -4.03
N LEU A 117 31.73 27.20 -4.80
CA LEU A 117 32.21 28.56 -4.95
C LEU A 117 32.18 29.33 -3.62
N VAL A 118 31.08 29.25 -2.88
CA VAL A 118 30.93 29.93 -1.59
C VAL A 118 31.94 29.39 -0.57
N ALA A 119 32.08 28.07 -0.46
CA ALA A 119 33.04 27.43 0.45
C ALA A 119 34.48 27.78 0.07
N TYR A 120 34.82 27.75 -1.22
CA TYR A 120 36.15 28.10 -1.71
C TYR A 120 36.52 29.55 -1.36
N LEU A 121 35.62 30.51 -1.64
CA LEU A 121 35.85 31.93 -1.34
C LEU A 121 36.00 32.17 0.17
N PHE A 122 35.21 31.49 1.00
CA PHE A 122 35.31 31.61 2.45
C PHE A 122 36.60 30.98 2.99
N LEU A 123 36.97 29.78 2.55
CA LEU A 123 38.19 29.09 3.04
C LEU A 123 39.50 29.80 2.64
N GLN A 124 39.46 30.73 1.68
CA GLN A 124 40.61 31.61 1.41
C GLN A 124 40.90 32.59 2.56
N THR A 125 39.88 32.98 3.34
CA THR A 125 40.06 33.91 4.47
C THR A 125 40.55 33.23 5.74
N VAL A 126 40.43 31.90 5.84
CA VAL A 126 40.87 31.12 7.01
C VAL A 126 42.37 30.82 6.92
N SER A 127 43.14 31.14 7.95
CA SER A 127 44.57 30.86 8.04
C SER A 127 44.87 29.46 8.59
N ALA A 128 44.62 28.43 7.77
CA ALA A 128 44.83 27.02 8.09
C ALA A 128 45.55 26.24 6.97
N ASN A 129 46.03 25.02 7.27
CA ASN A 129 46.70 24.16 6.30
C ASN A 129 45.74 23.64 5.22
N ALA A 130 46.30 23.21 4.08
CA ALA A 130 45.53 22.82 2.89
C ALA A 130 44.65 21.56 3.10
N ASP A 131 45.15 20.61 3.89
CA ASP A 131 44.47 19.40 4.34
C ASP A 131 43.24 19.70 5.21
N TYR A 132 43.35 20.63 6.17
CA TYR A 132 42.18 21.12 6.92
C TYR A 132 41.15 21.77 5.99
N LYS A 133 41.59 22.66 5.08
CA LYS A 133 40.69 23.35 4.15
C LYS A 133 39.96 22.37 3.24
N LEU A 134 40.64 21.31 2.79
CA LEU A 134 40.03 20.25 2.00
C LEU A 134 38.97 19.49 2.80
N ALA A 135 39.26 19.10 4.04
CA ALA A 135 38.29 18.40 4.90
C ALA A 135 37.06 19.29 5.19
N ALA A 136 37.26 20.55 5.56
CA ALA A 136 36.16 21.50 5.78
C ALA A 136 35.31 21.71 4.50
N TYR A 137 35.96 21.77 3.34
CA TYR A 137 35.29 21.86 2.05
C TYR A 137 34.45 20.62 1.74
N LEU A 138 35.02 19.43 1.91
CA LEU A 138 34.32 18.16 1.66
C LEU A 138 33.11 18.02 2.58
N PHE A 139 33.27 18.29 3.87
CA PHE A 139 32.19 18.22 4.83
C PHE A 139 31.00 19.11 4.44
N PHE A 140 31.28 20.35 4.05
CA PHE A 140 30.26 21.28 3.57
C PHE A 140 29.52 20.76 2.33
N MET A 141 30.26 20.18 1.39
CA MET A 141 29.70 19.62 0.15
C MET A 141 28.84 18.38 0.40
N GLU A 142 29.29 17.50 1.29
CA GLU A 142 28.55 16.30 1.68
C GLU A 142 27.24 16.66 2.40
N LEU A 143 27.25 17.68 3.26
CA LEU A 143 26.03 18.19 3.89
C LEU A 143 25.01 18.68 2.86
N ILE A 144 25.44 19.39 1.80
CA ILE A 144 24.53 19.80 0.71
C ILE A 144 23.85 18.58 0.09
N VAL A 145 24.62 17.51 -0.17
CA VAL A 145 24.07 16.26 -0.73
C VAL A 145 23.06 15.65 0.24
N VAL A 146 23.43 15.50 1.51
CA VAL A 146 22.60 14.87 2.55
C VAL A 146 21.30 15.66 2.79
N TRP A 147 21.34 17.00 2.79
CA TRP A 147 20.15 17.82 2.92
C TRP A 147 19.15 17.61 1.78
N ILE A 148 19.65 17.54 0.54
CA ILE A 148 18.79 17.26 -0.61
C ILE A 148 18.28 15.82 -0.58
N GLN A 149 19.12 14.86 -0.20
CA GLN A 149 18.68 13.48 -0.01
C GLN A 149 17.57 13.37 1.04
N ALA A 150 17.63 14.11 2.15
CA ALA A 150 16.58 14.11 3.18
C ALA A 150 15.20 14.49 2.61
N VAL A 151 15.15 15.43 1.64
CA VAL A 151 13.91 15.81 0.95
C VAL A 151 13.31 14.61 0.19
N TYR A 152 14.12 13.87 -0.56
CA TYR A 152 13.65 12.71 -1.34
C TYR A 152 13.33 11.50 -0.46
N LEU A 153 14.10 11.28 0.61
CA LEU A 153 13.84 10.23 1.60
C LEU A 153 12.48 10.43 2.26
N SER A 154 12.09 11.67 2.56
CA SER A 154 10.75 11.98 3.09
C SER A 154 9.61 11.59 2.14
N ALA A 155 9.89 11.48 0.84
CA ALA A 155 8.92 11.04 -0.16
C ALA A 155 8.87 9.51 -0.33
N LEU A 156 9.99 8.82 -0.07
CA LEU A 156 10.11 7.36 -0.14
C LEU A 156 9.46 6.62 1.04
N LYS A 157 9.26 7.32 2.16
CA LYS A 157 8.63 6.78 3.38
C LYS A 157 9.40 5.65 4.06
N ASP A 158 10.65 5.37 3.69
CA ASP A 158 11.54 4.40 4.34
C ASP A 158 12.44 5.08 5.39
N TYR A 159 11.83 5.59 6.46
CA TYR A 159 12.52 6.40 7.47
C TYR A 159 13.50 5.58 8.32
N MET A 160 13.26 4.27 8.48
CA MET A 160 14.15 3.42 9.28
C MET A 160 15.49 3.19 8.61
N ARG A 161 15.52 3.16 7.26
CA ARG A 161 16.77 3.10 6.51
C ARG A 161 17.61 4.38 6.64
N ILE A 162 16.99 5.54 6.83
CA ILE A 162 17.69 6.81 7.11
C ILE A 162 18.47 6.68 8.40
N VAL A 163 17.78 6.29 9.48
CA VAL A 163 18.38 6.14 10.81
C VAL A 163 19.50 5.11 10.79
N ARG A 164 19.31 3.97 10.10
CA ARG A 164 20.37 2.96 9.94
C ARG A 164 21.59 3.48 9.20
N SER A 165 21.39 4.23 8.11
CA SER A 165 22.50 4.81 7.34
C SER A 165 23.29 5.80 8.18
N PHE A 166 22.60 6.67 8.94
CA PHE A 166 23.23 7.58 9.90
C PHE A 166 23.95 6.84 11.02
N ALA A 167 23.35 5.80 11.61
CA ALA A 167 24.00 5.02 12.67
C ALA A 167 25.28 4.34 12.18
N ILE A 168 25.25 3.74 10.99
CA ILE A 168 26.42 3.11 10.36
C ILE A 168 27.48 4.17 10.04
N GLY A 169 27.09 5.31 9.48
CA GLY A 169 27.99 6.43 9.20
C GLY A 169 28.67 6.99 10.45
N VAL A 170 27.93 7.16 11.55
CA VAL A 170 28.48 7.61 12.84
C VAL A 170 29.46 6.59 13.41
N ILE A 171 29.14 5.29 13.36
CA ILE A 171 30.07 4.24 13.82
C ILE A 171 31.35 4.26 12.98
N ALA A 172 31.23 4.40 11.65
CA ALA A 172 32.37 4.49 10.75
C ALA A 172 33.21 5.75 11.01
N ALA A 173 32.58 6.90 11.27
CA ALA A 173 33.27 8.13 11.62
C ALA A 173 34.01 8.02 12.96
N LEU A 174 33.40 7.42 13.99
CA LEU A 174 34.08 7.22 15.28
C LEU A 174 35.23 6.22 15.17
N ALA A 175 35.06 5.13 14.41
CA ALA A 175 36.10 4.14 14.19
C ALA A 175 37.28 4.74 13.41
N SER A 176 37.01 5.47 12.32
CA SER A 176 38.04 6.17 11.55
C SER A 176 38.69 7.30 12.35
N GLY A 177 37.94 8.05 13.15
CA GLY A 177 38.47 9.08 14.05
C GLY A 177 39.42 8.51 15.09
N TRP A 178 39.09 7.34 15.66
CA TRP A 178 39.99 6.64 16.59
C TRP A 178 41.29 6.25 15.90
N ILE A 179 41.21 5.74 14.67
CA ILE A 179 42.40 5.34 13.90
C ILE A 179 43.24 6.56 13.53
N LEU A 180 42.63 7.60 12.97
CA LEU A 180 43.34 8.79 12.50
C LEU A 180 43.99 9.54 13.66
N LEU A 181 43.27 9.74 14.77
CA LEU A 181 43.83 10.43 15.94
C LEU A 181 44.92 9.64 16.67
N SER A 182 44.87 8.30 16.65
CA SER A 182 45.81 7.47 17.41
C SER A 182 47.05 7.04 16.62
N TYR A 183 46.96 6.93 15.29
CA TYR A 183 48.01 6.31 14.45
C TYR A 183 48.55 7.22 13.34
N THR A 184 48.05 8.44 13.20
CA THR A 184 48.55 9.39 12.18
C THR A 184 49.10 10.66 12.81
N GLU A 185 50.02 11.33 12.11
CA GLU A 185 50.59 12.62 12.53
C GLU A 185 49.72 13.82 12.09
N LEU A 186 48.47 13.58 11.68
CA LEU A 186 47.55 14.64 11.27
C LEU A 186 47.20 15.54 12.47
N ASN A 187 47.01 16.83 12.21
CA ASN A 187 46.45 17.73 13.22
C ASN A 187 45.08 17.20 13.68
N ALA A 188 44.81 17.28 14.99
CA ALA A 188 43.63 16.70 15.61
C ALA A 188 42.30 17.20 14.98
N THR A 189 42.20 18.48 14.63
CA THR A 189 41.03 19.04 13.95
C THR A 189 40.86 18.45 12.56
N THR A 190 41.95 18.28 11.81
CA THR A 190 41.93 17.71 10.46
C THR A 190 41.55 16.24 10.49
N ALA A 191 42.10 15.47 11.43
CA ALA A 191 41.76 14.07 11.65
C ALA A 191 40.28 13.90 12.03
N ALA A 192 39.75 14.76 12.91
CA ALA A 192 38.35 14.74 13.28
C ALA A 192 37.42 15.07 12.10
N LEU A 193 37.71 16.13 11.33
CA LEU A 193 36.91 16.49 10.15
C LEU A 193 36.96 15.40 9.07
N ALA A 194 38.14 14.86 8.76
CA ALA A 194 38.28 13.76 7.79
C ALA A 194 37.51 12.50 8.23
N SER A 195 37.44 12.23 9.53
CA SER A 195 36.62 11.11 10.04
C SER A 195 35.12 11.35 9.87
N ILE A 196 34.67 12.60 10.02
CA ILE A 196 33.29 12.99 9.72
C ILE A 196 33.00 12.80 8.23
N ASP A 197 33.90 13.26 7.34
CA ASP A 197 33.76 13.09 5.90
C ASP A 197 33.61 11.61 5.52
N ILE A 198 34.42 10.71 6.09
CA ILE A 198 34.27 9.26 5.84
C ILE A 198 32.86 8.77 6.21
N GLY A 199 32.34 9.19 7.37
CA GLY A 199 31.00 8.83 7.81
C GLY A 199 29.88 9.42 6.94
N PHE A 200 29.97 10.70 6.59
CA PHE A 200 28.97 11.41 5.79
C PHE A 200 28.99 10.98 4.33
N LEU A 201 30.16 10.68 3.75
CA LEU A 201 30.30 10.04 2.45
C LEU A 201 29.61 8.68 2.41
N LEU A 202 29.79 7.86 3.45
CA LEU A 202 29.13 6.56 3.56
C LEU A 202 27.60 6.71 3.63
N ILE A 203 27.10 7.67 4.43
CA ILE A 203 25.68 8.02 4.49
C ILE A 203 25.15 8.43 3.10
N ALA A 204 25.87 9.32 2.42
CA ALA A 204 25.49 9.84 1.11
C ALA A 204 25.51 8.74 0.03
N ALA A 205 26.49 7.83 0.06
CA ALA A 205 26.62 6.72 -0.88
C ALA A 205 25.53 5.66 -0.67
N MET A 206 25.28 5.25 0.57
CA MET A 206 24.21 4.30 0.91
C MET A 206 22.83 4.83 0.49
N THR A 207 22.59 6.12 0.74
CA THR A 207 21.33 6.78 0.38
C THR A 207 21.17 6.93 -1.13
N SER A 208 22.24 7.31 -1.85
CA SER A 208 22.22 7.39 -3.32
C SER A 208 21.96 6.02 -3.97
N ARG A 209 22.60 4.96 -3.47
CA ARG A 209 22.36 3.59 -3.94
C ARG A 209 20.90 3.19 -3.74
N HIS A 210 20.32 3.54 -2.60
CA HIS A 210 18.90 3.28 -2.33
C HIS A 210 17.96 4.02 -3.29
N PHE A 211 18.28 5.28 -3.63
CA PHE A 211 17.50 6.04 -4.61
C PHE A 211 17.54 5.40 -6.00
N GLU A 212 18.70 4.92 -6.44
CA GLU A 212 18.85 4.24 -7.73
C GLU A 212 18.14 2.87 -7.76
N GLN A 213 17.99 2.21 -6.61
CA GLN A 213 17.24 0.95 -6.50
C GLN A 213 15.72 1.13 -6.57
N ILE A 214 15.19 2.25 -6.06
CA ILE A 214 13.74 2.47 -5.98
C ILE A 214 13.21 3.32 -7.12
N PHE A 215 13.88 4.42 -7.45
CA PHE A 215 13.36 5.34 -8.44
C PHE A 215 13.66 4.86 -9.87
N PRO A 216 12.75 5.10 -10.82
CA PRO A 216 13.00 4.80 -12.22
C PRO A 216 14.26 5.48 -12.74
N SER A 217 14.84 4.90 -13.79
CA SER A 217 16.11 5.35 -14.36
C SER A 217 16.12 6.84 -14.71
N ARG A 218 17.25 7.48 -14.40
CA ARG A 218 17.46 8.93 -14.60
C ARG A 218 17.39 9.30 -16.08
N GLN A 219 16.72 10.43 -16.39
CA GLN A 219 16.66 10.99 -17.74
C GLN A 219 17.22 12.41 -17.74
N SER A 220 18.34 12.63 -18.43
CA SER A 220 19.05 13.93 -18.47
C SER A 220 18.15 15.09 -18.88
N ARG A 221 17.26 14.88 -19.86
CA ARG A 221 16.27 15.88 -20.33
C ARG A 221 15.32 16.39 -19.24
N LEU A 222 15.15 15.65 -18.15
CA LEU A 222 14.20 15.97 -17.07
C LEU A 222 14.87 16.64 -15.85
N PHE A 223 16.20 16.77 -15.83
CA PHE A 223 16.94 17.24 -14.65
C PHE A 223 16.45 18.60 -14.13
N PHE A 224 16.20 19.53 -15.04
CA PHE A 224 15.88 20.92 -14.68
C PHE A 224 14.39 21.25 -14.71
N VAL A 225 13.50 20.27 -14.88
CA VAL A 225 12.05 20.52 -14.99
C VAL A 225 11.49 21.14 -13.71
N PHE A 226 12.01 20.77 -12.54
CA PHE A 226 11.58 21.33 -11.26
C PHE A 226 11.80 22.86 -11.17
N ILE A 227 12.74 23.43 -11.92
CA ILE A 227 12.97 24.88 -11.97
C ILE A 227 11.74 25.64 -12.48
N THR A 228 10.90 25.01 -13.31
CA THR A 228 9.65 25.62 -13.76
C THR A 228 8.72 25.98 -12.59
N TYR A 229 8.86 25.29 -11.44
CA TYR A 229 8.13 25.61 -10.22
C TYR A 229 8.61 26.88 -9.53
N LEU A 230 9.87 27.29 -9.73
CA LEU A 230 10.34 28.61 -9.29
C LEU A 230 9.60 29.73 -10.01
N LYS A 231 9.31 29.55 -11.32
CA LYS A 231 8.48 30.50 -12.09
C LYS A 231 7.02 30.47 -11.65
N LYS A 232 6.49 29.28 -11.36
CA LYS A 232 5.08 29.09 -10.97
C LYS A 232 4.82 29.61 -9.54
N TYR A 233 5.75 29.36 -8.63
CA TYR A 233 5.61 29.49 -7.18
C TYR A 233 6.88 30.09 -6.51
N PRO A 234 7.30 31.31 -6.90
CA PRO A 234 8.55 31.90 -6.42
C PRO A 234 8.58 32.10 -4.89
N SER A 235 7.41 32.25 -4.26
CA SER A 235 7.31 32.40 -2.80
C SER A 235 7.89 31.21 -2.03
N LEU A 236 7.86 29.99 -2.58
CA LEU A 236 8.39 28.80 -1.89
C LEU A 236 9.89 28.90 -1.64
N PHE A 237 10.65 29.47 -2.59
CA PHE A 237 12.09 29.65 -2.44
C PHE A 237 12.43 30.57 -1.26
N PHE A 238 11.74 31.71 -1.18
CA PHE A 238 11.95 32.68 -0.10
C PHE A 238 11.44 32.19 1.25
N ILE A 239 10.30 31.47 1.28
CA ILE A 239 9.79 30.86 2.52
C ILE A 239 10.82 29.88 3.09
N GLY A 240 11.36 28.97 2.26
CA GLY A 240 12.39 28.03 2.69
C GLY A 240 13.62 28.75 3.25
N THR A 241 14.09 29.77 2.53
CA THR A 241 15.25 30.58 2.96
C THR A 241 15.00 31.28 4.31
N PHE A 242 13.84 31.92 4.49
CA PHE A 242 13.53 32.65 5.71
C PHE A 242 13.24 31.76 6.92
N PHE A 243 12.70 30.55 6.73
CA PHE A 243 12.51 29.60 7.83
C PHE A 243 13.83 29.27 8.53
N TYR A 244 14.85 28.92 7.76
CA TYR A 244 16.15 28.55 8.32
C TYR A 244 17.01 29.75 8.67
N SER A 245 16.98 30.82 7.87
CA SER A 245 17.71 32.05 8.20
C SER A 245 17.17 32.69 9.49
N GLY A 246 15.86 32.61 9.73
CA GLY A 246 15.25 33.16 10.95
C GLY A 246 15.70 32.50 12.24
N ILE A 247 16.12 31.23 12.18
CA ILE A 247 16.68 30.49 13.32
C ILE A 247 18.08 31.00 13.68
N TYR A 248 18.88 31.47 12.71
CA TYR A 248 20.28 31.82 12.94
C TYR A 248 20.57 33.33 12.87
N ILE A 249 19.64 34.15 12.39
CA ILE A 249 19.87 35.57 12.15
C ILE A 249 20.28 36.35 13.41
N HIS A 250 19.77 35.95 14.57
CA HIS A 250 20.16 36.59 15.84
C HIS A 250 21.62 36.25 16.20
N SER A 251 22.09 35.00 16.02
CA SER A 251 23.51 34.66 16.15
C SER A 251 24.38 35.45 15.18
N PHE A 252 23.96 35.62 13.92
CA PHE A 252 24.70 36.44 12.97
C PHE A 252 24.86 37.88 13.45
N VAL A 253 23.83 38.47 14.07
CA VAL A 253 23.95 39.81 14.65
C VAL A 253 25.04 39.86 15.73
N TYR A 254 25.14 38.86 16.61
CA TYR A 254 26.24 38.79 17.61
C TYR A 254 27.61 38.60 16.97
N TRP A 255 27.72 37.83 15.87
CA TRP A 255 28.99 37.63 15.17
C TRP A 255 29.56 38.93 14.56
N PHE A 256 28.71 39.93 14.31
CA PHE A 256 29.10 41.22 13.73
C PHE A 256 29.11 42.37 14.74
N THR A 257 28.89 42.11 16.04
CA THR A 257 29.01 43.12 17.12
C THR A 257 30.32 42.96 17.88
N SER A 258 30.56 43.80 18.90
CA SER A 258 31.76 43.76 19.76
C SER A 258 31.90 42.48 20.58
N GLU A 259 30.83 41.69 20.70
CA GLU A 259 30.77 40.40 21.41
C GLU A 259 31.16 39.21 20.51
N GLY A 260 31.50 39.47 19.24
CA GLY A 260 31.97 38.47 18.29
C GLY A 260 33.48 38.26 18.40
N ASN A 261 33.89 37.02 18.63
CA ASN A 261 35.29 36.59 18.59
C ASN A 261 35.63 36.03 17.20
N VAL A 262 36.87 36.29 16.74
CA VAL A 262 37.38 35.73 15.48
C VAL A 262 38.28 34.55 15.79
N VAL A 263 37.86 33.36 15.36
CA VAL A 263 38.65 32.11 15.45
C VAL A 263 39.40 31.92 14.13
N GLN A 264 40.72 31.81 14.23
CA GLN A 264 41.65 31.58 13.09
C GLN A 264 41.39 32.50 11.88
N GLU A 265 41.21 33.79 12.16
CA GLU A 265 41.07 34.91 11.21
C GLU A 265 39.87 34.89 10.25
N GLY A 266 39.15 33.75 10.12
CA GLY A 266 38.01 33.61 9.21
C GLY A 266 36.66 33.33 9.88
N PHE A 267 36.61 32.59 10.99
CA PHE A 267 35.35 32.23 11.65
C PHE A 267 34.96 33.28 12.69
N ARG A 268 33.76 33.86 12.55
CA ARG A 268 33.17 34.75 13.57
C ARG A 268 32.16 33.98 14.39
N VAL A 269 32.39 33.87 15.70
CA VAL A 269 31.49 33.18 16.63
C VAL A 269 31.36 34.00 17.90
N SER A 270 30.25 33.88 18.62
CA SER A 270 30.12 34.46 19.96
C SER A 270 30.02 33.33 20.96
N THR A 271 31.13 33.00 21.62
CA THR A 271 31.17 31.95 22.66
C THR A 271 30.25 32.28 23.84
N PHE A 272 30.04 33.58 24.09
CA PHE A 272 29.08 34.05 25.08
C PHE A 272 27.65 33.65 24.71
N TYR A 273 27.22 33.91 23.47
CA TYR A 273 25.81 33.81 23.07
C TYR A 273 25.43 32.49 22.37
N ASP A 274 26.30 31.95 21.51
CA ASP A 274 26.00 30.75 20.69
C ASP A 274 25.84 29.49 21.55
N LEU A 275 26.54 29.41 22.69
CA LEU A 275 26.44 28.29 23.62
C LEU A 275 25.05 28.26 24.31
N PRO A 276 24.55 29.34 24.94
CA PRO A 276 23.14 29.45 25.35
C PRO A 276 22.14 29.14 24.24
N VAL A 277 22.37 29.60 23.01
CA VAL A 277 21.51 29.36 21.85
C VAL A 277 21.37 27.86 21.56
N PHE A 278 22.48 27.11 21.53
CA PHE A 278 22.45 25.67 21.30
C PHE A 278 21.61 24.93 22.35
N TYR A 279 21.89 25.16 23.65
CA TYR A 279 21.15 24.50 24.73
C TYR A 279 19.68 24.89 24.76
N ALA A 280 19.37 26.17 24.51
CA ALA A 280 17.99 26.64 24.46
C ALA A 280 17.21 26.01 23.30
N PHE A 281 17.85 25.79 22.14
CA PHE A 281 17.23 25.14 20.99
C PHE A 281 16.88 23.65 21.26
N LEU A 282 17.60 22.96 22.16
CA LEU A 282 17.22 21.58 22.54
C LEU A 282 15.82 21.51 23.19
N SER A 283 15.32 22.62 23.74
CA SER A 283 13.98 22.69 24.33
C SER A 283 12.84 22.53 23.33
N VAL A 284 13.07 22.71 22.02
CA VAL A 284 12.02 22.58 20.98
C VAL A 284 11.87 21.17 20.42
N VAL A 285 12.83 20.29 20.72
CA VAL A 285 12.89 18.91 20.22
C VAL A 285 11.59 18.10 20.51
N PRO A 286 11.00 18.15 21.71
CA PRO A 286 9.77 17.41 22.01
C PRO A 286 8.58 17.85 21.14
N THR A 287 8.50 19.13 20.78
CA THR A 287 7.43 19.65 19.93
C THR A 287 7.61 19.24 18.48
N LEU A 288 8.83 19.14 17.96
CA LEU A 288 9.07 18.61 16.61
C LEU A 288 8.56 17.18 16.48
N VAL A 289 8.85 16.34 17.48
CA VAL A 289 8.38 14.94 17.51
C VAL A 289 6.87 14.87 17.64
N THR A 290 6.30 15.60 18.61
CA THR A 290 4.85 15.62 18.84
C THR A 290 4.11 16.18 17.64
N PHE A 291 4.66 17.19 16.95
CA PHE A 291 4.05 17.79 15.76
C PHE A 291 3.95 16.78 14.63
N VAL A 292 5.01 16.02 14.36
CA VAL A 292 4.98 14.97 13.33
C VAL A 292 3.95 13.90 13.68
N VAL A 293 3.91 13.44 14.93
CA VAL A 293 2.90 12.46 15.38
C VAL A 293 1.50 13.03 15.17
N SER A 294 1.21 14.16 15.79
CA SER A 294 -0.09 14.83 15.80
C SER A 294 -0.63 15.11 14.39
N VAL A 295 0.23 15.63 13.50
CA VAL A 295 -0.15 15.91 12.11
C VAL A 295 -0.42 14.62 11.35
N GLU A 296 0.43 13.61 11.47
CA GLU A 296 0.32 12.36 10.69
C GLU A 296 -0.80 11.44 11.17
N THR A 297 -1.04 11.34 12.48
CA THR A 297 -1.99 10.38 13.05
C THR A 297 -3.38 10.98 13.25
N SER A 298 -3.50 12.27 13.55
CA SER A 298 -4.78 12.90 13.90
C SER A 298 -5.25 13.89 12.82
N PHE A 299 -4.48 14.94 12.55
CA PHE A 299 -4.94 16.04 11.69
C PHE A 299 -5.04 15.65 10.21
N TYR A 300 -4.03 14.98 9.65
CA TYR A 300 -3.97 14.66 8.21
C TYR A 300 -5.12 13.75 7.76
N GLU A 301 -5.59 12.86 8.63
CA GLU A 301 -6.76 12.03 8.36
C GLU A 301 -8.00 12.88 8.12
N LYS A 302 -8.33 13.77 9.07
CA LYS A 302 -9.49 14.66 8.97
C LYS A 302 -9.36 15.65 7.81
N PHE A 303 -8.15 16.13 7.57
CA PHE A 303 -7.83 16.95 6.40
C PHE A 303 -8.14 16.23 5.09
N ARG A 304 -7.68 14.97 4.95
CA ARG A 304 -7.92 14.16 3.76
C ARG A 304 -9.40 13.88 3.55
N ILE A 305 -10.15 13.59 4.62
CA ILE A 305 -11.59 13.35 4.56
C ILE A 305 -12.32 14.60 4.02
N TYR A 306 -12.02 15.79 4.55
CA TYR A 306 -12.62 17.03 4.06
C TYR A 306 -12.36 17.23 2.55
N TYR A 307 -11.11 17.13 2.09
CA TYR A 307 -10.79 17.30 0.66
C TYR A 307 -11.31 16.16 -0.22
N LYS A 308 -11.47 14.94 0.31
CA LYS A 308 -12.12 13.84 -0.39
C LYS A 308 -13.58 14.17 -0.69
N GLN A 309 -14.32 14.67 0.31
CA GLN A 309 -15.71 15.11 0.12
C GLN A 309 -15.81 16.25 -0.91
N VAL A 310 -14.84 17.16 -0.93
CA VAL A 310 -14.76 18.26 -1.92
C VAL A 310 -14.56 17.73 -3.35
N ILE A 311 -13.69 16.73 -3.54
CA ILE A 311 -13.29 16.25 -4.88
C ILE A 311 -14.27 15.20 -5.43
N GLU A 312 -14.77 14.30 -4.59
CA GLU A 312 -15.57 13.12 -5.00
C GLU A 312 -17.09 13.37 -4.98
N GLY A 313 -17.55 14.59 -4.68
CA GLY A 313 -18.96 14.97 -4.77
C GLY A 313 -19.80 14.72 -3.50
N GLY A 314 -19.24 15.02 -2.32
CA GLY A 314 -19.96 14.93 -1.04
C GLY A 314 -21.09 15.97 -0.89
N THR A 315 -22.08 15.66 -0.04
CA THR A 315 -23.14 16.63 0.26
C THR A 315 -22.59 17.83 1.05
N TYR A 316 -23.26 18.99 0.97
CA TYR A 316 -22.87 20.16 1.75
C TYR A 316 -22.83 19.89 3.26
N GLN A 317 -23.73 19.03 3.76
CA GLN A 317 -23.75 18.65 5.18
C GLN A 317 -22.53 17.81 5.56
N ASP A 318 -22.12 16.86 4.72
CA ASP A 318 -20.94 16.03 4.93
C ASP A 318 -19.66 16.87 4.90
N MET A 319 -19.56 17.80 3.93
CA MET A 319 -18.44 18.73 3.83
C MET A 319 -18.36 19.66 5.05
N LYS A 320 -19.51 20.20 5.51
CA LYS A 320 -19.57 21.07 6.69
C LYS A 320 -19.19 20.31 7.96
N ARG A 321 -19.61 19.05 8.10
CA ARG A 321 -19.23 18.18 9.21
C ARG A 321 -17.74 17.87 9.19
N ALA A 322 -17.21 17.41 8.05
CA ALA A 322 -15.80 17.10 7.88
C ALA A 322 -14.90 18.33 8.14
N LYS A 323 -15.33 19.51 7.68
CA LYS A 323 -14.67 20.79 7.99
C LYS A 323 -14.61 21.05 9.49
N THR A 324 -15.75 20.95 10.18
CA THR A 324 -15.84 21.25 11.61
C THR A 324 -15.00 20.26 12.43
N GLU A 325 -15.02 18.99 12.04
CA GLU A 325 -14.22 17.94 12.68
C GLU A 325 -12.72 18.18 12.48
N MET A 326 -12.29 18.47 11.24
CA MET A 326 -10.91 18.84 10.95
C MET A 326 -10.45 20.07 11.74
N GLN A 327 -11.26 21.13 11.81
CA GLN A 327 -10.95 22.34 12.58
C GLN A 327 -10.84 22.07 14.08
N ARG A 328 -11.76 21.28 14.63
CA ARG A 328 -11.74 20.90 16.04
C ARG A 328 -10.52 20.07 16.38
N THR A 329 -10.22 19.04 15.59
CA THR A 329 -9.03 18.20 15.77
C THR A 329 -7.77 19.05 15.69
N LEU A 330 -7.66 19.93 14.68
CA LEU A 330 -6.51 20.82 14.54
C LEU A 330 -6.29 21.68 15.80
N MET A 331 -7.34 22.29 16.34
CA MET A 331 -7.22 23.11 17.55
C MET A 331 -6.87 22.29 18.79
N GLN A 332 -7.43 21.08 18.95
CA GLN A 332 -7.11 20.18 20.06
C GLN A 332 -5.63 19.77 20.02
N GLU A 333 -5.15 19.38 18.85
CA GLU A 333 -3.77 18.97 18.61
C GLU A 333 -2.78 20.12 18.83
N ILE A 334 -3.09 21.33 18.38
CA ILE A 334 -2.26 22.52 18.63
C ILE A 334 -2.23 22.86 20.12
N SER A 335 -3.37 22.79 20.83
CA SER A 335 -3.40 23.01 22.29
C SER A 335 -2.51 22.01 23.03
N PHE A 336 -2.60 20.73 22.68
CA PHE A 336 -1.76 19.70 23.26
C PHE A 336 -0.26 19.95 22.99
N LEU A 337 0.09 20.33 21.76
CA LEU A 337 1.47 20.71 21.41
C LEU A 337 2.00 21.87 22.26
N MET A 338 1.18 22.91 22.47
CA MET A 338 1.55 24.05 23.31
C MET A 338 1.72 23.66 24.77
N GLU A 339 0.86 22.78 25.31
CA GLU A 339 0.97 22.25 26.68
C GLU A 339 2.27 21.45 26.87
N VAL A 340 2.60 20.55 25.94
CA VAL A 340 3.84 19.78 25.94
C VAL A 340 5.05 20.71 25.86
N GLN A 341 5.05 21.67 24.94
CA GLN A 341 6.15 22.62 24.81
C GLN A 341 6.33 23.46 26.08
N LEU A 342 5.24 23.93 26.69
CA LEU A 342 5.29 24.70 27.94
C LEU A 342 5.93 23.90 29.06
N PHE A 343 5.53 22.63 29.21
CA PHE A 343 6.12 21.72 30.20
C PHE A 343 7.64 21.56 30.00
N PHE A 344 8.10 21.29 28.78
CA PHE A 344 9.53 21.17 28.50
C PHE A 344 10.30 22.49 28.59
N THR A 345 9.64 23.62 28.36
CA THR A 345 10.20 24.97 28.55
C THR A 345 10.49 25.21 30.04
N ILE A 346 9.51 24.93 30.92
CA ILE A 346 9.67 25.05 32.38
C ILE A 346 10.77 24.12 32.88
N ILE A 347 10.82 22.87 32.41
CA ILE A 347 11.88 21.92 32.75
C ILE A 347 13.24 22.44 32.29
N SER A 348 13.34 22.94 31.06
CA SER A 348 14.60 23.43 30.51
C SER A 348 15.14 24.61 31.32
N ILE A 349 14.28 25.53 31.75
CA ILE A 349 14.66 26.64 32.65
C ILE A 349 15.12 26.09 34.01
N ALA A 350 14.32 25.23 34.65
CA ALA A 350 14.64 24.69 35.97
C ALA A 350 15.94 23.87 36.00
N VAL A 351 16.14 23.01 35.00
CA VAL A 351 17.36 22.21 34.81
C VAL A 351 18.53 23.13 34.44
N GLY A 352 18.29 24.08 33.53
CA GLY A 352 19.31 25.02 33.06
C GLY A 352 19.89 25.86 34.20
N MET A 353 19.04 26.46 35.02
CA MET A 353 19.46 27.24 36.19
C MET A 353 20.29 26.44 37.19
N LYS A 354 20.05 25.14 37.32
CA LYS A 354 20.78 24.28 38.27
C LYS A 354 22.09 23.75 37.70
N PHE A 355 22.09 23.27 36.47
CA PHE A 355 23.19 22.49 35.91
C PHE A 355 24.12 23.30 34.99
N LEU A 356 23.64 24.33 34.30
CA LEU A 356 24.50 25.13 33.40
C LEU A 356 25.66 25.82 34.14
N PRO A 357 25.46 26.41 35.35
CA PRO A 357 26.58 26.96 36.13
C PRO A 357 27.64 25.90 36.50
N GLN A 358 27.24 24.64 36.68
CA GLN A 358 28.16 23.55 37.06
C GLN A 358 29.07 23.14 35.90
N ILE A 359 28.65 23.37 34.66
CA ILE A 359 29.42 23.05 33.45
C ILE A 359 30.14 24.27 32.87
N GLY A 360 30.18 25.39 33.60
CA GLY A 360 30.98 26.57 33.25
C GLY A 360 30.22 27.77 32.69
N PHE A 361 28.88 27.79 32.71
CA PHE A 361 28.13 28.98 32.29
C PHE A 361 28.24 30.11 33.32
N THR A 362 28.41 31.34 32.83
CA THR A 362 28.28 32.54 33.65
C THR A 362 26.80 32.83 33.96
N MET A 363 26.53 33.64 34.99
CA MET A 363 25.15 34.03 35.31
C MET A 363 24.48 34.79 34.17
N ALA A 364 25.22 35.65 33.46
CA ALA A 364 24.72 36.35 32.28
C ALA A 364 24.35 35.38 31.15
N GLN A 365 25.12 34.31 30.94
CA GLN A 365 24.77 33.26 29.96
C GLN A 365 23.54 32.46 30.37
N VAL A 366 23.32 32.24 31.67
CA VAL A 366 22.10 31.61 32.19
C VAL A 366 20.88 32.51 31.98
N ASP A 367 21.02 33.83 32.17
CA ASP A 367 19.96 34.80 31.90
C ASP A 367 19.61 34.84 30.41
N ALA A 368 20.63 34.87 29.54
CA ALA A 368 20.45 34.77 28.09
C ALA A 368 19.76 33.45 27.70
N PHE A 369 20.19 32.32 28.28
CA PHE A 369 19.57 31.01 28.08
C PHE A 369 18.09 31.02 28.47
N ASN A 370 17.72 31.59 29.62
CA ASN A 370 16.32 31.64 30.08
C ASN A 370 15.44 32.43 29.12
N LEU A 371 15.90 33.59 28.65
CA LEU A 371 15.17 34.40 27.66
C LEU A 371 15.08 33.70 26.30
N LEU A 372 16.15 33.03 25.87
CA LEU A 372 16.17 32.24 24.65
C LEU A 372 15.22 31.06 24.69
N VAL A 373 15.12 30.33 25.81
CA VAL A 373 14.18 29.21 25.98
C VAL A 373 12.74 29.70 25.83
N LEU A 374 12.40 30.86 26.41
CA LEU A 374 11.09 31.48 26.22
C LEU A 374 10.88 31.96 24.77
N GLY A 375 11.93 32.51 24.13
CA GLY A 375 11.88 32.89 22.73
C GLY A 375 11.62 31.70 21.81
N TYR A 376 12.31 30.59 22.05
CA TYR A 376 12.15 29.35 21.30
C TYR A 376 10.80 28.68 21.52
N PHE A 377 10.22 28.79 22.73
CA PHE A 377 8.83 28.40 23.00
C PHE A 377 7.85 29.13 22.04
N LEU A 378 7.97 30.44 21.88
CA LEU A 378 7.10 31.21 20.98
C LEU A 378 7.40 30.91 19.50
N PHE A 379 8.69 30.80 19.16
CA PHE A 379 9.15 30.49 17.81
C PHE A 379 8.62 29.14 17.33
N ILE A 380 8.70 28.07 18.13
CA ILE A 380 8.31 26.74 17.68
C ILE A 380 6.79 26.65 17.46
N ILE A 381 5.99 27.34 18.29
CA ILE A 381 4.54 27.43 18.09
C ILE A 381 4.24 28.20 16.78
N MET A 382 4.92 29.32 16.54
CA MET A 382 4.80 30.06 15.28
C MET A 382 5.18 29.16 14.09
N PHE A 383 6.29 28.44 14.19
CA PHE A 383 6.78 27.53 13.16
C PHE A 383 5.74 26.45 12.81
N VAL A 384 5.12 25.84 13.81
CA VAL A 384 4.00 24.89 13.65
C VAL A 384 2.83 25.51 12.90
N PHE A 385 2.40 26.72 13.28
CA PHE A 385 1.32 27.43 12.57
C PHE A 385 1.67 27.72 11.10
N LEU A 386 2.90 28.15 10.82
CA LEU A 386 3.36 28.40 9.45
C LEU A 386 3.36 27.11 8.62
N HIS A 387 3.75 25.97 9.19
CA HIS A 387 3.68 24.67 8.51
C HIS A 387 2.24 24.25 8.23
N ILE A 388 1.32 24.45 9.17
CA ILE A 388 -0.10 24.15 8.95
C ILE A 388 -0.71 25.06 7.87
N LEU A 389 -0.35 26.35 7.84
CA LEU A 389 -0.76 27.26 6.76
C LEU A 389 -0.28 26.77 5.38
N MET A 390 0.89 26.13 5.30
CA MET A 390 1.37 25.49 4.08
C MET A 390 0.52 24.28 3.64
N TYR A 391 -0.11 23.55 4.56
CA TYR A 391 -1.09 22.50 4.20
C TYR A 391 -2.32 23.08 3.49
N PHE A 392 -2.73 24.30 3.85
CA PHE A 392 -3.83 25.03 3.21
C PHE A 392 -3.38 25.87 2.00
N ASP A 393 -2.15 25.68 1.49
CA ASP A 393 -1.53 26.43 0.39
C ASP A 393 -1.46 27.96 0.60
N ASP A 394 -1.49 28.46 1.84
CA ASP A 394 -1.45 29.91 2.16
C ASP A 394 -0.02 30.51 2.11
N ARG A 395 0.62 30.40 0.94
CA ARG A 395 2.03 30.80 0.78
C ARG A 395 2.28 32.29 0.96
N LYS A 396 1.31 33.14 0.64
CA LYS A 396 1.47 34.60 0.80
C LYS A 396 1.50 34.98 2.28
N GLY A 397 0.60 34.42 3.08
CA GLY A 397 0.60 34.63 4.54
C GLY A 397 1.91 34.15 5.16
N VAL A 398 2.36 32.95 4.79
CA VAL A 398 3.60 32.37 5.30
C VAL A 398 4.83 33.20 4.92
N LEU A 399 4.93 33.66 3.68
CA LEU A 399 6.04 34.52 3.23
C LEU A 399 6.08 35.84 4.00
N MET A 400 4.92 36.48 4.21
CA MET A 400 4.82 37.75 4.93
C MET A 400 5.30 37.60 6.38
N ILE A 401 4.80 36.57 7.09
CA ILE A 401 5.13 36.36 8.51
C ILE A 401 6.59 35.94 8.69
N SER A 402 7.10 35.04 7.84
CA SER A 402 8.51 34.64 7.91
C SER A 402 9.47 35.79 7.60
N SER A 403 9.16 36.62 6.60
CA SER A 403 9.96 37.84 6.29
C SER A 403 9.94 38.83 7.46
N LEU A 404 8.76 39.02 8.08
CA LEU A 404 8.59 39.87 9.25
C LEU A 404 9.43 39.35 10.42
N PHE A 405 9.37 38.04 10.69
CA PHE A 405 10.14 37.41 11.75
C PHE A 405 11.64 37.61 11.57
N VAL A 406 12.21 37.30 10.39
CA VAL A 406 13.64 37.48 10.12
C VAL A 406 14.07 38.94 10.33
N SER A 407 13.27 39.89 9.80
CA SER A 407 13.58 41.32 9.88
C SER A 407 13.51 41.85 11.32
N LEU A 408 12.46 41.48 12.07
CA LEU A 408 12.32 41.85 13.47
C LEU A 408 13.38 41.18 14.33
N ASN A 409 13.71 39.91 14.08
CA ASN A 409 14.70 39.19 14.86
C ASN A 409 16.09 39.82 14.70
N ALA A 410 16.47 40.22 13.48
CA ALA A 410 17.70 40.97 13.24
C ALA A 410 17.69 42.35 13.96
N ALA A 411 16.64 43.14 13.74
CA ALA A 411 16.57 44.52 14.24
C ALA A 411 16.47 44.58 15.77
N LEU A 412 15.58 43.77 16.37
CA LEU A 412 15.37 43.75 17.81
C LEU A 412 16.56 43.15 18.53
N THR A 413 17.20 42.11 17.98
CA THR A 413 18.45 41.57 18.57
C THR A 413 19.54 42.63 18.60
N TYR A 414 19.74 43.37 17.50
CA TYR A 414 20.72 44.46 17.46
C TYR A 414 20.40 45.58 18.47
N MET A 415 19.12 45.88 18.70
CA MET A 415 18.70 46.85 19.71
C MET A 415 18.90 46.34 21.13
N THR A 416 18.58 45.07 21.42
CA THR A 416 18.65 44.52 22.77
C THR A 416 20.08 44.24 23.23
N ILE A 417 21.01 43.99 22.31
CA ILE A 417 22.46 43.95 22.62
C ILE A 417 22.91 45.28 23.25
N LYS A 418 22.39 46.43 22.78
CA LYS A 418 22.74 47.75 23.33
C LYS A 418 22.07 48.06 24.66
N LEU A 419 21.12 47.23 25.07
CA LEU A 419 20.36 47.37 26.32
C LEU A 419 20.80 46.33 27.35
N ASP A 420 21.89 45.61 27.11
CA ASP A 420 22.42 44.53 27.95
C ASP A 420 21.36 43.47 28.29
N SER A 421 20.48 43.16 27.33
CA SER A 421 19.38 42.20 27.50
C SER A 421 19.43 41.11 26.43
N ASP A 422 20.38 40.20 26.59
CA ASP A 422 20.66 39.14 25.63
C ASP A 422 19.48 38.16 25.51
N GLY A 423 19.12 37.80 24.28
CA GLY A 423 17.98 36.90 24.01
C GLY A 423 16.60 37.57 24.00
N LEU A 424 16.44 38.77 24.55
CA LEU A 424 15.15 39.49 24.55
C LEU A 424 14.66 39.82 23.12
N GLY A 425 15.57 40.13 22.20
CA GLY A 425 15.23 40.42 20.81
C GLY A 425 14.53 39.25 20.10
N MET A 426 15.05 38.03 20.29
CA MET A 426 14.45 36.79 19.77
C MET A 426 13.06 36.52 20.37
N LEU A 427 12.89 36.77 21.68
CA LEU A 427 11.61 36.64 22.38
C LEU A 427 10.54 37.57 21.79
N LEU A 428 10.85 38.87 21.66
CA LEU A 428 9.92 39.88 21.15
C LEU A 428 9.59 39.65 19.67
N ALA A 429 10.59 39.32 18.85
CA ALA A 429 10.38 39.01 17.44
C ALA A 429 9.45 37.80 17.26
N SER A 430 9.69 36.73 18.03
CA SER A 430 8.87 35.51 18.00
C SER A 430 7.44 35.78 18.48
N LEU A 431 7.25 36.60 19.52
CA LEU A 431 5.93 36.99 20.01
C LEU A 431 5.09 37.72 18.94
N ILE A 432 5.66 38.74 18.31
CA ILE A 432 4.97 39.53 17.28
C ILE A 432 4.62 38.66 16.08
N ALA A 433 5.54 37.82 15.64
CA ALA A 433 5.31 36.92 14.51
C ALA A 433 4.29 35.82 14.84
N LEU A 434 4.27 35.29 16.07
CA LEU A 434 3.26 34.34 16.54
C LEU A 434 1.85 34.95 16.53
N ILE A 435 1.68 36.18 17.00
CA ILE A 435 0.39 36.89 16.94
C ILE A 435 -0.09 36.99 15.48
N GLY A 436 0.82 37.33 14.56
CA GLY A 436 0.55 37.33 13.12
C GLY A 436 0.13 35.96 12.58
N ALA A 437 0.81 34.89 12.99
CA ALA A 437 0.51 33.52 12.58
C ALA A 437 -0.86 33.04 13.09
N ILE A 438 -1.19 33.30 14.37
CA ILE A 438 -2.50 32.98 14.97
C ILE A 438 -3.62 33.74 14.24
N ALA A 439 -3.44 35.04 14.02
CA ALA A 439 -4.43 35.84 13.29
C ALA A 439 -4.65 35.29 11.87
N ARG A 440 -3.57 34.88 11.19
CA ARG A 440 -3.65 34.35 9.83
C ARG A 440 -4.32 32.98 9.77
N ILE A 441 -3.98 32.04 10.65
CA ILE A 441 -4.59 30.70 10.65
C ILE A 441 -6.08 30.77 10.98
N LEU A 442 -6.49 31.57 11.97
CA LEU A 442 -7.91 31.78 12.28
C LEU A 442 -8.67 32.37 11.08
N TYR A 443 -8.04 33.31 10.37
CA TYR A 443 -8.61 33.88 9.15
C TYR A 443 -8.76 32.83 8.03
N VAL A 444 -7.74 32.01 7.78
CA VAL A 444 -7.78 30.96 6.75
C VAL A 444 -8.82 29.89 7.10
N LEU A 445 -8.84 29.39 8.35
CA LEU A 445 -9.80 28.38 8.79
C LEU A 445 -11.24 28.88 8.70
N ARG A 446 -11.53 30.12 9.13
CA ARG A 446 -12.87 30.71 9.02
C ARG A 446 -13.34 30.79 7.57
N ASN A 447 -12.44 31.10 6.64
CA ASN A 447 -12.74 31.31 5.22
C ASN A 447 -12.33 30.13 4.33
N ILE A 448 -12.14 28.93 4.90
CA ILE A 448 -11.57 27.80 4.17
C ILE A 448 -12.37 27.42 2.92
N ASP A 449 -13.70 27.53 2.96
CA ASP A 449 -14.54 27.20 1.80
C ASP A 449 -14.25 28.15 0.62
N TYR A 450 -14.02 29.43 0.90
CA TYR A 450 -13.61 30.39 -0.13
C TYR A 450 -12.23 30.02 -0.70
N TYR A 451 -11.26 29.66 0.16
CA TYR A 451 -9.94 29.24 -0.31
C TYR A 451 -10.01 27.96 -1.14
N THR A 452 -10.83 26.99 -0.74
CA THR A 452 -10.98 25.72 -1.43
C THR A 452 -11.65 25.87 -2.80
N PHE A 453 -12.75 26.63 -2.89
CA PHE A 453 -13.59 26.70 -4.10
C PHE A 453 -13.30 27.90 -4.99
N CYS A 454 -13.01 29.07 -4.42
CA CYS A 454 -13.02 30.34 -5.14
C CYS A 454 -11.63 30.85 -5.55
N THR A 455 -10.54 30.28 -5.00
CA THR A 455 -9.18 30.78 -5.30
C THR A 455 -8.52 30.11 -6.50
N GLN A 456 -9.15 29.10 -7.10
CA GLN A 456 -8.65 28.47 -8.31
C GLN A 456 -8.91 29.38 -9.53
N PRO A 457 -7.89 29.70 -10.35
CA PRO A 457 -8.08 30.57 -11.49
C PRO A 457 -8.92 29.86 -12.58
N ILE A 458 -10.16 30.35 -12.79
CA ILE A 458 -11.07 29.86 -13.85
C ILE A 458 -10.45 30.04 -15.25
N HIS A 459 -9.60 31.05 -15.42
CA HIS A 459 -8.78 31.27 -16.63
C HIS A 459 -7.33 31.59 -16.26
N ARG A 460 -6.39 30.83 -16.81
CA ARG A 460 -4.94 31.03 -16.62
C ARG A 460 -4.46 32.20 -17.51
N ARG A 461 -4.75 33.44 -17.14
CA ARG A 461 -4.11 34.60 -17.80
C ARG A 461 -2.62 34.59 -17.44
N SER A 462 -1.75 34.37 -18.43
CA SER A 462 -0.31 34.54 -18.28
C SER A 462 0.02 36.02 -18.11
N LYS A 463 -0.13 36.56 -16.91
CA LYS A 463 0.50 37.84 -16.61
C LYS A 463 2.01 37.59 -16.56
N PRO A 464 2.82 38.24 -17.42
CA PRO A 464 4.27 38.13 -17.32
C PRO A 464 4.68 38.74 -15.99
N SER A 465 5.11 37.90 -15.05
CA SER A 465 5.74 38.36 -13.83
C SER A 465 6.98 39.17 -14.22
N LYS A 466 7.13 40.38 -13.69
CA LYS A 466 8.35 41.19 -13.88
C LYS A 466 9.61 40.42 -13.43
N PHE A 467 9.46 39.52 -12.45
CA PHE A 467 10.48 38.58 -11.98
C PHE A 467 10.76 37.41 -12.94
N ALA A 468 9.78 37.01 -13.77
CA ALA A 468 9.94 35.93 -14.75
C ALA A 468 10.84 36.32 -15.94
N ARG A 469 11.02 37.62 -16.20
CA ARG A 469 12.04 38.12 -17.15
C ARG A 469 13.47 37.96 -16.62
N LEU A 470 13.66 38.03 -15.30
CA LEU A 470 14.97 37.80 -14.67
C LEU A 470 15.28 36.29 -14.60
N ALA A 471 14.38 35.48 -14.04
CA ALA A 471 14.57 34.03 -13.82
C ALA A 471 14.47 33.14 -15.08
N GLY A 472 14.39 33.74 -16.28
CA GLY A 472 14.27 33.02 -17.55
C GLY A 472 15.58 32.45 -18.09
N LYS A 473 16.72 32.96 -17.62
CA LYS A 473 18.07 32.53 -18.04
C LYS A 473 18.74 31.76 -16.89
N PRO A 474 19.39 30.60 -17.14
CA PRO A 474 20.04 29.80 -16.09
C PRO A 474 21.02 30.61 -15.22
N GLY A 475 21.72 31.59 -15.81
CA GLY A 475 22.61 32.49 -15.07
C GLY A 475 21.93 33.39 -14.03
N ALA A 476 20.64 33.69 -14.16
CA ALA A 476 19.92 34.53 -13.19
C ALA A 476 19.52 33.78 -11.93
N ILE A 477 19.39 32.45 -11.99
CA ILE A 477 19.14 31.59 -10.81
C ILE A 477 20.43 31.45 -10.02
N VAL A 478 21.56 31.21 -10.70
CA VAL A 478 22.90 31.27 -10.09
C VAL A 478 23.10 32.63 -9.45
N SER A 479 22.77 33.73 -10.15
CA SER A 479 22.85 35.08 -9.59
C SER A 479 21.92 35.30 -8.39
N LEU A 480 20.73 34.67 -8.33
CA LEU A 480 19.81 34.81 -7.20
C LEU A 480 20.25 34.02 -5.97
N ILE A 481 20.80 32.82 -6.17
CA ILE A 481 21.38 32.00 -5.09
C ILE A 481 22.66 32.68 -4.60
N VAL A 482 23.54 33.11 -5.51
CA VAL A 482 24.76 33.85 -5.20
C VAL A 482 24.44 35.19 -4.54
N LEU A 483 23.40 35.93 -4.96
CA LEU A 483 22.99 37.18 -4.32
C LEU A 483 22.39 36.94 -2.92
N ALA A 484 21.61 35.88 -2.73
CA ALA A 484 21.12 35.48 -1.40
C ALA A 484 22.29 35.07 -0.47
N SER A 485 23.31 34.40 -1.01
CA SER A 485 24.54 34.03 -0.31
C SER A 485 25.50 35.21 -0.08
N ALA A 486 25.56 36.18 -1.00
CA ALA A 486 26.43 37.37 -0.95
C ALA A 486 25.82 38.53 -0.14
N ILE A 487 24.49 38.60 0.00
CA ILE A 487 23.87 39.50 0.99
C ILE A 487 24.18 39.04 2.42
N LEU A 488 24.53 37.77 2.62
CA LEU A 488 24.98 37.19 3.89
C LEU A 488 26.51 37.09 4.03
N SER A 489 27.28 37.30 2.95
CA SER A 489 28.73 37.20 2.91
C SER A 489 29.30 38.44 2.21
N GLY A 490 29.83 39.39 2.98
CA GLY A 490 30.34 40.67 2.47
C GLY A 490 31.28 40.58 1.27
N CYS A 491 31.15 41.56 0.37
CA CYS A 491 31.74 41.73 -0.96
C CYS A 491 33.23 41.38 -1.15
N SER A 492 33.57 40.78 -2.29
CA SER A 492 34.79 41.14 -3.06
C SER A 492 34.66 40.78 -4.56
N THR A 493 35.47 41.46 -5.37
CA THR A 493 35.26 41.82 -6.79
C THR A 493 36.11 41.03 -7.81
N THR A 494 35.47 40.60 -8.93
CA THR A 494 35.89 40.49 -10.37
C THR A 494 37.36 40.17 -10.73
N ALA A 495 37.73 39.24 -11.64
CA ALA A 495 37.49 39.22 -13.10
C ALA A 495 38.28 38.07 -13.82
N ASN A 496 37.68 37.50 -14.89
CA ASN A 496 38.20 36.89 -16.15
C ASN A 496 39.23 35.74 -16.13
N ASP A 497 39.25 34.76 -17.06
CA ASP A 497 38.33 34.20 -18.08
C ASP A 497 38.97 32.84 -18.53
N ASP A 498 38.25 32.13 -19.39
CA ASP A 498 38.65 31.05 -20.32
C ASP A 498 38.26 29.58 -20.03
N SER A 499 37.56 29.09 -21.06
CA SER A 499 36.80 27.88 -21.31
C SER A 499 37.61 26.65 -21.69
N VAL A 500 37.13 25.44 -21.34
CA VAL A 500 37.16 24.24 -22.22
C VAL A 500 35.97 23.32 -21.91
N GLU A 501 35.28 22.85 -22.94
CA GLU A 501 34.19 21.85 -22.96
C GLU A 501 34.68 20.59 -23.74
N PRO A 502 33.91 19.48 -23.84
CA PRO A 502 34.02 18.28 -23.02
C PRO A 502 34.49 17.03 -23.80
N ALA A 503 34.74 15.91 -23.11
CA ALA A 503 34.92 14.60 -23.74
C ALA A 503 33.86 13.59 -23.23
N GLU A 504 33.01 13.13 -24.15
CA GLU A 504 32.09 12.01 -24.01
C GLU A 504 32.83 10.66 -24.00
N GLN A 505 32.34 9.69 -23.22
CA GLN A 505 32.43 8.24 -23.48
C GLN A 505 31.41 7.53 -22.58
N SER A 506 30.30 7.04 -23.15
CA SER A 506 30.07 5.71 -23.74
C SER A 506 29.44 4.73 -22.75
N VAL A 507 28.16 4.44 -23.01
CA VAL A 507 27.27 3.53 -22.26
C VAL A 507 27.56 2.08 -22.66
N ILE A 508 27.70 1.19 -21.67
CA ILE A 508 27.59 -0.26 -21.85
C ILE A 508 26.32 -0.72 -21.12
N PRO A 509 25.35 -1.35 -21.80
CA PRO A 509 24.15 -1.89 -21.18
C PRO A 509 24.42 -3.30 -20.66
N THR A 510 24.00 -3.62 -19.43
CA THR A 510 23.88 -5.01 -19.02
C THR A 510 22.53 -5.25 -18.36
N THR A 511 21.66 -5.87 -19.14
CA THR A 511 20.45 -6.58 -18.74
C THR A 511 20.78 -7.80 -17.89
N THR A 512 20.01 -8.04 -16.83
CA THR A 512 19.83 -9.39 -16.28
C THR A 512 18.41 -9.58 -15.77
N SER A 513 17.82 -10.69 -16.21
CA SER A 513 16.47 -11.21 -16.01
C SER A 513 16.16 -11.55 -14.54
N ASN A 514 14.99 -11.14 -14.05
CA ASN A 514 14.41 -11.65 -12.80
C ASN A 514 13.45 -12.81 -13.11
N ASP A 515 13.70 -13.94 -12.46
CA ASP A 515 12.82 -15.11 -12.40
C ASP A 515 11.54 -14.74 -11.60
N THR A 516 10.35 -14.89 -12.19
CA THR A 516 9.09 -14.31 -11.69
C THR A 516 8.14 -15.37 -11.12
N ARG A 517 8.49 -16.01 -10.00
CA ARG A 517 7.57 -16.90 -9.26
C ARG A 517 6.62 -16.11 -8.34
N LEU A 518 5.46 -16.69 -8.01
CA LEU A 518 4.55 -16.14 -7.00
C LEU A 518 5.04 -16.54 -5.59
N VAL A 519 5.74 -15.63 -4.92
CA VAL A 519 6.26 -15.88 -3.57
C VAL A 519 5.44 -15.08 -2.56
N GLU A 520 4.75 -15.79 -1.67
CA GLU A 520 4.05 -15.21 -0.51
C GLU A 520 4.77 -15.52 0.82
N ASP A 521 4.48 -14.75 1.86
CA ASP A 521 5.00 -15.03 3.22
C ASP A 521 4.14 -16.07 3.95
N LYS A 522 4.55 -17.34 3.89
CA LYS A 522 3.86 -18.46 4.55
C LYS A 522 3.74 -18.34 6.07
N ARG A 523 4.58 -17.51 6.73
CA ARG A 523 4.49 -17.26 8.19
C ARG A 523 3.20 -16.55 8.60
N LEU A 524 2.46 -16.04 7.62
CA LEU A 524 1.13 -15.48 7.85
C LEU A 524 0.19 -16.53 8.47
N TYR A 525 0.27 -17.79 8.02
CA TYR A 525 -0.59 -18.89 8.47
C TYR A 525 -0.18 -19.47 9.83
N ASP A 526 1.03 -19.17 10.34
CA ASP A 526 1.46 -19.62 11.68
C ASP A 526 0.59 -19.04 12.82
N ARG A 527 -0.27 -18.07 12.49
CA ARG A 527 -1.23 -17.44 13.41
C ARG A 527 -2.61 -18.07 13.35
N ASP A 528 -2.88 -18.87 12.33
CA ASP A 528 -4.14 -19.57 12.18
C ASP A 528 -4.09 -20.80 13.11
N VAL A 529 -5.08 -20.91 13.98
CA VAL A 529 -5.15 -21.96 15.00
C VAL A 529 -6.32 -22.87 14.64
N ASP A 530 -5.99 -23.97 13.97
CA ASP A 530 -6.96 -24.86 13.33
C ASP A 530 -7.90 -25.58 14.31
N ASP A 531 -7.43 -25.82 15.53
CA ASP A 531 -8.16 -26.42 16.64
C ASP A 531 -8.83 -25.37 17.54
N SER A 532 -9.26 -24.24 16.97
CA SER A 532 -9.90 -23.18 17.75
C SER A 532 -11.18 -22.63 17.13
N ILE A 533 -12.06 -22.14 18.02
CA ILE A 533 -13.26 -21.40 17.66
C ILE A 533 -13.22 -20.00 18.29
N LYS A 534 -13.43 -18.97 17.47
CA LYS A 534 -13.64 -17.59 17.94
C LYS A 534 -15.13 -17.33 18.13
N THR A 535 -15.51 -16.67 19.22
CA THR A 535 -16.91 -16.30 19.44
C THR A 535 -17.14 -14.84 19.08
N LEU A 536 -18.02 -14.59 18.12
CA LEU A 536 -18.38 -13.26 17.66
C LEU A 536 -19.79 -12.89 18.11
N TYR A 537 -19.94 -11.68 18.65
CA TYR A 537 -21.19 -11.07 19.06
C TYR A 537 -21.50 -9.89 18.13
N ILE A 538 -22.65 -9.95 17.47
CA ILE A 538 -23.15 -8.90 16.59
C ILE A 538 -24.37 -8.25 17.22
N THR A 539 -24.30 -6.96 17.50
CA THR A 539 -25.48 -6.15 17.86
C THR A 539 -25.94 -5.36 16.64
N VAL A 540 -27.10 -5.70 16.09
CA VAL A 540 -27.72 -4.99 14.97
C VAL A 540 -28.39 -3.73 15.49
N LEU A 541 -28.04 -2.57 14.93
CA LEU A 541 -28.59 -1.29 15.36
C LEU A 541 -29.81 -0.89 14.51
N PRO A 542 -30.79 -0.19 15.11
CA PRO A 542 -31.96 0.28 14.38
C PRO A 542 -31.57 1.32 13.32
N ASP A 543 -32.22 1.25 12.15
CA ASP A 543 -32.03 2.24 11.09
C ASP A 543 -32.66 3.58 11.49
N LYS A 544 -31.81 4.62 11.56
CA LYS A 544 -32.19 6.01 11.89
C LYS A 544 -32.38 6.88 10.65
N SER A 545 -32.31 6.31 9.45
CA SER A 545 -32.53 7.04 8.19
C SER A 545 -34.02 7.45 8.03
N GLN A 546 -34.28 8.60 7.39
CA GLN A 546 -35.63 9.09 7.09
C GLN A 546 -36.24 8.46 5.82
N ASN A 547 -35.68 7.33 5.35
CA ASN A 547 -36.20 6.65 4.15
C ASN A 547 -37.54 5.93 4.44
N THR A 548 -38.39 5.85 3.41
CA THR A 548 -39.74 5.28 3.48
C THR A 548 -39.78 3.76 3.65
N THR A 549 -38.66 3.05 3.44
CA THR A 549 -38.49 1.62 3.72
C THR A 549 -37.34 1.40 4.72
N LYS A 550 -37.68 1.19 5.99
CA LYS A 550 -36.71 0.83 7.03
C LYS A 550 -36.31 -0.63 6.87
N LEU A 551 -35.03 -0.90 6.61
CA LEU A 551 -34.49 -2.26 6.60
C LEU A 551 -34.23 -2.71 8.04
N ASP A 552 -34.85 -3.81 8.45
CA ASP A 552 -34.60 -4.49 9.73
C ASP A 552 -33.89 -5.85 9.51
N TRP A 553 -33.48 -6.50 10.61
CA TRP A 553 -32.76 -7.76 10.54
C TRP A 553 -33.58 -8.87 9.87
N TYR A 554 -34.89 -8.86 10.09
CA TYR A 554 -35.84 -9.79 9.48
C TYR A 554 -35.91 -9.61 7.96
N GLY A 555 -35.94 -8.37 7.48
CA GLY A 555 -35.96 -7.99 6.07
C GLY A 555 -34.65 -8.31 5.38
N LEU A 556 -33.50 -8.01 6.00
CA LEU A 556 -32.18 -8.37 5.46
C LEU A 556 -32.10 -9.89 5.22
N ASN A 557 -32.56 -10.70 6.17
CA ASN A 557 -32.54 -12.17 6.08
C ASN A 557 -33.54 -12.79 5.08
N ARG A 558 -34.39 -11.99 4.43
CA ARG A 558 -35.32 -12.45 3.37
C ARG A 558 -34.96 -11.94 1.99
N MET A 559 -33.88 -11.18 1.90
CA MET A 559 -33.41 -10.63 0.65
C MET A 559 -32.77 -11.71 -0.22
N THR A 560 -33.34 -11.93 -1.40
CA THR A 560 -32.84 -12.92 -2.37
C THR A 560 -32.11 -12.27 -3.55
N ASP A 561 -32.18 -10.94 -3.71
CA ASP A 561 -31.46 -10.24 -4.76
C ASP A 561 -29.94 -10.36 -4.56
N ARG A 562 -29.26 -10.98 -5.53
CA ARG A 562 -27.81 -11.16 -5.55
C ARG A 562 -27.04 -9.85 -5.74
N TYR A 563 -27.67 -8.82 -6.33
CA TYR A 563 -27.06 -7.52 -6.62
C TYR A 563 -27.36 -6.47 -5.55
N SER A 564 -28.14 -6.80 -4.52
CA SER A 564 -28.41 -5.85 -3.46
C SER A 564 -27.13 -5.51 -2.67
N GLU A 565 -26.90 -4.20 -2.53
CA GLU A 565 -25.86 -3.60 -1.69
C GLU A 565 -26.36 -3.22 -0.30
N ASP A 566 -27.60 -3.62 0.04
CA ASP A 566 -28.22 -3.29 1.32
C ASP A 566 -27.40 -3.87 2.48
N SER A 567 -27.16 -3.03 3.47
CA SER A 567 -26.40 -3.39 4.66
C SER A 567 -26.95 -2.68 5.89
N MET A 568 -26.77 -3.31 7.05
CA MET A 568 -27.18 -2.78 8.34
C MET A 568 -25.97 -2.37 9.15
N LYS A 569 -26.11 -1.30 9.95
CA LYS A 569 -25.07 -0.88 10.89
C LYS A 569 -25.08 -1.80 12.11
N VAL A 570 -23.91 -2.31 12.49
CA VAL A 570 -23.78 -3.23 13.61
C VAL A 570 -22.60 -2.88 14.50
N ILE A 571 -22.65 -3.38 15.74
CA ILE A 571 -21.50 -3.49 16.63
C ILE A 571 -21.01 -4.93 16.56
N MET A 572 -19.79 -5.13 16.08
CA MET A 572 -19.10 -6.41 16.05
C MET A 572 -18.08 -6.47 17.18
N GLN A 573 -18.19 -7.52 18.00
CA GLN A 573 -17.40 -7.70 19.20
C GLN A 573 -17.01 -9.18 19.36
N GLU A 574 -15.93 -9.44 20.09
CA GLU A 574 -15.54 -10.77 20.53
C GLU A 574 -15.91 -11.00 22.00
N GLY A 575 -16.12 -12.26 22.36
CA GLY A 575 -16.38 -12.65 23.73
C GLY A 575 -16.14 -14.14 23.98
N ASN A 576 -16.60 -14.62 25.13
CA ASN A 576 -16.51 -16.02 25.51
C ASN A 576 -17.63 -16.86 24.85
N ALA A 577 -17.40 -18.16 24.69
CA ALA A 577 -18.33 -19.11 24.06
C ALA A 577 -19.57 -19.47 24.91
N ASN A 578 -19.69 -18.91 26.11
CA ASN A 578 -20.75 -19.18 27.07
C ASN A 578 -22.03 -18.35 26.84
N GLY A 579 -22.09 -17.55 25.76
CA GLY A 579 -23.25 -16.72 25.42
C GLY A 579 -23.47 -15.50 26.33
N THR A 580 -22.57 -15.21 27.28
CA THR A 580 -22.75 -14.11 28.24
C THR A 580 -22.50 -12.72 27.64
N GLY A 581 -22.07 -12.66 26.38
CA GLY A 581 -21.80 -11.41 25.66
C GLY A 581 -20.30 -11.12 25.46
N PRO A 582 -19.99 -9.92 24.94
CA PRO A 582 -18.62 -9.45 24.73
C PRO A 582 -17.78 -9.47 26.02
N SER A 583 -16.49 -9.77 25.90
CA SER A 583 -15.59 -9.93 27.07
C SER A 583 -14.47 -8.89 27.08
N ALA A 584 -14.10 -8.41 28.28
CA ALA A 584 -13.09 -7.36 28.44
C ALA A 584 -11.73 -7.79 27.86
N GLY A 585 -11.09 -6.88 27.12
CA GLY A 585 -9.81 -7.15 26.45
C GLY A 585 -9.92 -7.81 25.06
N MET A 586 -11.11 -8.21 24.63
CA MET A 586 -11.34 -8.76 23.29
C MET A 586 -11.79 -7.69 22.29
N PHE A 587 -11.74 -8.00 20.99
CA PHE A 587 -12.03 -7.05 19.93
C PHE A 587 -13.43 -6.42 20.10
N GLY A 588 -13.53 -5.10 19.93
CA GLY A 588 -14.80 -4.38 19.99
C GLY A 588 -15.46 -4.29 21.37
N TYR A 589 -14.83 -4.78 22.45
CA TYR A 589 -15.39 -4.66 23.80
C TYR A 589 -15.65 -3.19 24.20
N GLY A 590 -16.79 -2.94 24.86
CA GLY A 590 -17.18 -1.60 25.33
C GLY A 590 -17.67 -0.62 24.25
N GLN A 591 -17.77 -1.05 22.99
CA GLN A 591 -18.33 -0.23 21.91
C GLN A 591 -19.84 -0.06 22.07
N ASP A 592 -20.32 1.18 21.96
CA ASP A 592 -21.74 1.58 22.06
C ASP A 592 -22.30 2.12 20.73
N LYS A 593 -21.44 2.25 19.71
CA LYS A 593 -21.77 2.73 18.37
C LYS A 593 -21.37 1.69 17.34
N ALA A 594 -22.01 1.75 16.17
CA ALA A 594 -21.66 0.88 15.06
C ALA A 594 -20.19 1.04 14.69
N ASN A 595 -19.48 -0.09 14.69
CA ASN A 595 -18.09 -0.22 14.28
C ASN A 595 -17.99 -1.12 13.02
N ALA A 596 -19.12 -1.60 12.49
CA ALA A 596 -19.17 -2.36 11.26
C ALA A 596 -20.51 -2.18 10.53
N SER A 597 -20.55 -2.62 9.28
CA SER A 597 -21.78 -2.95 8.58
C SER A 597 -21.85 -4.45 8.30
N ILE A 598 -23.07 -4.99 8.27
CA ILE A 598 -23.35 -6.38 7.91
C ILE A 598 -24.26 -6.42 6.69
N SER A 599 -23.97 -7.33 5.76
CA SER A 599 -24.74 -7.57 4.55
C SER A 599 -24.83 -9.07 4.30
N LEU A 600 -25.78 -9.51 3.47
CA LEU A 600 -25.82 -10.89 3.02
C LEU A 600 -24.67 -11.20 2.06
N ARG A 601 -24.19 -12.45 2.11
CA ARG A 601 -23.11 -12.94 1.26
C ARG A 601 -23.59 -14.08 0.37
N GLY A 602 -22.99 -14.12 -0.82
CA GLY A 602 -23.12 -15.17 -1.82
C GLY A 602 -24.33 -14.98 -2.73
N ASN A 603 -24.49 -15.91 -3.66
CA ASN A 603 -25.59 -15.94 -4.62
C ASN A 603 -26.63 -16.97 -4.17
N THR A 604 -26.34 -18.26 -4.36
CA THR A 604 -27.20 -19.39 -3.96
C THR A 604 -27.43 -19.44 -2.45
N SER A 605 -26.43 -19.09 -1.64
CA SER A 605 -26.53 -19.06 -0.17
C SER A 605 -27.56 -18.06 0.38
N ARG A 606 -28.04 -17.11 -0.43
CA ARG A 606 -29.14 -16.20 -0.04
C ARG A 606 -30.50 -16.90 0.02
N TYR A 607 -30.67 -18.01 -0.70
CA TYR A 607 -31.90 -18.79 -0.67
C TYR A 607 -31.95 -19.77 0.52
N ALA A 608 -30.80 -20.05 1.17
CA ALA A 608 -30.72 -20.94 2.32
C ALA A 608 -31.42 -20.35 3.55
N SER A 609 -32.03 -21.21 4.39
CA SER A 609 -32.67 -20.78 5.64
C SER A 609 -31.69 -20.11 6.60
N GLN A 610 -30.49 -20.68 6.73
CA GLN A 610 -29.40 -20.09 7.50
C GLN A 610 -28.49 -19.28 6.56
N LYS A 611 -28.41 -17.97 6.79
CA LYS A 611 -27.71 -17.04 5.91
C LYS A 611 -26.20 -17.01 6.15
N SER A 612 -25.46 -16.69 5.10
CA SER A 612 -24.05 -16.29 5.19
C SER A 612 -23.95 -14.77 5.16
N TYR A 613 -22.98 -14.22 5.88
CA TYR A 613 -22.85 -12.78 6.07
C TYR A 613 -21.49 -12.26 5.61
N LYS A 614 -21.48 -11.01 5.15
CA LYS A 614 -20.27 -10.22 4.97
C LYS A 614 -20.30 -9.07 5.95
N ILE A 615 -19.30 -9.01 6.81
CA ILE A 615 -19.11 -7.94 7.80
C ILE A 615 -17.97 -7.05 7.32
N ARG A 616 -18.21 -5.73 7.25
CA ARG A 616 -17.20 -4.74 6.89
C ARG A 616 -16.98 -3.80 8.06
N LEU A 617 -15.80 -3.88 8.68
CA LEU A 617 -15.39 -3.01 9.77
C LEU A 617 -15.16 -1.58 9.26
N THR A 618 -15.61 -0.60 10.03
CA THR A 618 -15.33 0.82 9.76
C THR A 618 -13.85 1.12 10.02
N GLU A 619 -13.34 2.24 9.49
CA GLU A 619 -11.92 2.58 9.66
C GLU A 619 -11.53 2.75 11.13
N GLU A 620 -12.46 3.28 11.94
CA GLU A 620 -12.33 3.54 13.37
C GLU A 620 -12.34 2.26 14.21
N ALA A 621 -12.99 1.19 13.74
CA ALA A 621 -13.08 -0.08 14.44
C ALA A 621 -11.74 -0.84 14.56
N GLY A 622 -10.73 -0.44 13.77
CA GLY A 622 -9.49 -1.19 13.64
C GLY A 622 -9.59 -2.30 12.60
N LEU A 623 -8.82 -3.37 12.81
CA LEU A 623 -8.83 -4.60 11.98
C LEU A 623 -9.02 -5.79 12.92
N TRP A 624 -9.78 -6.78 12.47
CA TRP A 624 -9.93 -8.05 13.17
C TRP A 624 -9.03 -9.07 12.48
N GLN A 625 -8.03 -9.60 13.18
CA GLN A 625 -7.00 -10.49 12.62
C GLN A 625 -6.34 -9.94 11.33
N ASP A 626 -5.99 -8.65 11.32
CA ASP A 626 -5.46 -7.93 10.15
C ASP A 626 -6.44 -7.82 8.95
N GLN A 627 -7.72 -8.15 9.16
CA GLN A 627 -8.76 -8.10 8.13
C GLN A 627 -9.79 -6.99 8.41
N ARG A 628 -10.28 -6.38 7.34
CA ARG A 628 -11.37 -5.38 7.38
C ARG A 628 -12.71 -5.93 6.96
N THR A 629 -12.70 -6.91 6.07
CA THR A 629 -13.91 -7.56 5.54
C THR A 629 -13.84 -9.02 5.93
N LEU A 630 -14.80 -9.45 6.73
CA LEU A 630 -14.93 -10.82 7.21
C LEU A 630 -16.07 -11.46 6.42
N ASN A 631 -15.79 -12.57 5.75
CA ASN A 631 -16.82 -13.42 5.17
C ASN A 631 -17.15 -14.52 6.17
N LEU A 632 -18.36 -14.50 6.73
CA LEU A 632 -18.86 -15.59 7.59
C LEU A 632 -19.75 -16.50 6.74
N ASN A 633 -19.20 -17.65 6.36
CA ASN A 633 -19.91 -18.65 5.58
C ASN A 633 -20.60 -19.64 6.51
N LYS A 634 -21.87 -19.94 6.21
CA LYS A 634 -22.65 -20.90 6.97
C LYS A 634 -22.48 -22.34 6.47
N HIS A 635 -22.14 -22.51 5.20
CA HIS A 635 -22.05 -23.81 4.52
C HIS A 635 -23.30 -24.67 4.72
N SER A 636 -24.48 -24.12 4.40
CA SER A 636 -25.77 -24.76 4.67
C SER A 636 -25.97 -26.10 3.96
N THR A 637 -25.30 -26.32 2.83
CA THR A 637 -25.35 -27.56 2.03
C THR A 637 -24.25 -28.55 2.42
N ASP A 638 -23.22 -28.10 3.11
CA ASP A 638 -22.14 -28.96 3.59
C ASP A 638 -22.57 -29.65 4.88
N ILE A 639 -22.78 -30.96 4.80
CA ILE A 639 -23.13 -31.77 5.98
C ILE A 639 -22.01 -31.75 7.03
N THR A 640 -20.75 -31.61 6.61
CA THR A 640 -19.56 -31.65 7.48
C THR A 640 -19.20 -30.30 8.09
N ARG A 641 -19.59 -29.19 7.43
CA ARG A 641 -19.27 -27.79 7.76
C ARG A 641 -17.78 -27.42 7.69
N VAL A 642 -16.93 -28.28 7.15
CA VAL A 642 -15.46 -28.09 7.16
C VAL A 642 -14.84 -27.93 5.78
N LEU A 643 -15.55 -28.19 4.67
CA LEU A 643 -14.90 -28.40 3.36
C LEU A 643 -14.07 -27.21 2.89
N ASN A 644 -14.61 -26.00 3.01
CA ASN A 644 -13.89 -24.79 2.60
C ASN A 644 -12.64 -24.57 3.47
N LYS A 645 -12.74 -24.70 4.81
CA LYS A 645 -11.58 -24.61 5.72
C LYS A 645 -10.55 -25.70 5.45
N LEU A 646 -10.98 -26.96 5.34
CA LEU A 646 -10.12 -28.10 4.97
C LEU A 646 -9.30 -27.80 3.70
N SER A 647 -9.94 -27.23 2.69
CA SER A 647 -9.30 -26.91 1.42
C SER A 647 -8.17 -25.90 1.61
N PHE A 648 -8.47 -24.76 2.23
CA PHE A 648 -7.50 -23.69 2.38
C PHE A 648 -6.36 -24.07 3.32
N ASP A 649 -6.64 -24.73 4.44
CA ASP A 649 -5.60 -25.14 5.40
C ASP A 649 -4.60 -26.13 4.76
N LEU A 650 -5.07 -27.06 3.92
CA LEU A 650 -4.19 -27.97 3.18
C LEU A 650 -3.31 -27.22 2.16
N MET A 651 -3.85 -26.18 1.51
CA MET A 651 -3.13 -25.38 0.51
C MET A 651 -2.03 -24.51 1.14
N GLU A 652 -2.10 -24.18 2.43
CA GLU A 652 -1.07 -23.38 3.11
C GLU A 652 0.32 -23.99 3.00
N LYS A 653 0.41 -25.32 3.02
CA LYS A 653 1.67 -26.06 3.00
C LYS A 653 2.28 -26.19 1.61
N ILE A 654 1.56 -25.83 0.55
CA ILE A 654 2.03 -25.91 -0.83
C ILE A 654 2.98 -24.71 -1.11
N PRO A 655 4.22 -24.96 -1.58
CA PRO A 655 5.17 -23.90 -1.90
C PRO A 655 4.72 -23.09 -3.12
N ASP A 656 5.08 -21.81 -3.16
CA ASP A 656 4.81 -20.89 -4.29
C ASP A 656 3.33 -20.82 -4.76
N PHE A 657 2.39 -21.22 -3.89
CA PHE A 657 0.95 -21.23 -4.13
C PHE A 657 0.20 -20.60 -2.96
N THR A 658 -0.68 -19.64 -3.25
CA THR A 658 -1.39 -18.87 -2.22
C THR A 658 -2.63 -19.60 -1.71
N SER A 659 -2.86 -19.52 -0.40
CA SER A 659 -4.11 -19.95 0.27
C SER A 659 -4.84 -18.78 0.95
N LEU A 660 -6.03 -19.01 1.52
CA LEU A 660 -6.81 -18.02 2.27
C LEU A 660 -6.82 -18.36 3.75
N ARG A 661 -6.64 -17.37 4.63
CA ARG A 661 -6.78 -17.61 6.07
C ARG A 661 -8.21 -17.97 6.44
N THR A 662 -8.38 -18.93 7.34
CA THR A 662 -9.70 -19.38 7.80
C THR A 662 -9.78 -19.61 9.30
N GLN A 663 -10.96 -19.34 9.88
CA GLN A 663 -11.20 -19.49 11.32
C GLN A 663 -12.63 -19.95 11.58
N PHE A 664 -12.82 -21.00 12.38
CA PHE A 664 -14.16 -21.34 12.88
C PHE A 664 -14.68 -20.26 13.83
N VAL A 665 -15.96 -19.92 13.66
CA VAL A 665 -16.65 -18.85 14.38
C VAL A 665 -17.95 -19.35 14.97
N HIS A 666 -18.17 -19.14 16.27
CA HIS A 666 -19.48 -19.22 16.90
C HIS A 666 -20.13 -17.84 16.90
N LEU A 667 -21.26 -17.69 16.20
CA LEU A 667 -21.92 -16.40 16.03
C LEU A 667 -23.11 -16.25 16.99
N TYR A 668 -23.17 -15.11 17.69
CA TYR A 668 -24.32 -14.64 18.43
C TYR A 668 -24.83 -13.31 17.87
N VAL A 669 -26.15 -13.16 17.72
CA VAL A 669 -26.76 -11.94 17.19
C VAL A 669 -27.81 -11.38 18.15
N LYS A 670 -27.71 -10.09 18.46
CA LYS A 670 -28.70 -9.30 19.18
C LYS A 670 -29.31 -8.28 18.22
N ASP A 671 -30.61 -8.38 17.98
CA ASP A 671 -31.32 -7.52 17.04
C ASP A 671 -32.07 -6.37 17.74
N LEU A 672 -31.46 -5.17 17.76
CA LEU A 672 -32.10 -3.95 18.25
C LEU A 672 -32.86 -3.18 17.15
N SER A 673 -32.88 -3.68 15.91
CA SER A 673 -33.73 -3.13 14.85
C SER A 673 -35.17 -3.62 14.98
N GLY A 674 -35.37 -4.81 15.54
CA GLY A 674 -36.64 -5.36 16.00
C GLY A 674 -36.85 -5.21 17.51
N ASN A 675 -37.58 -6.16 18.12
CA ASN A 675 -37.95 -6.17 19.54
C ASN A 675 -37.07 -7.11 20.41
N SER A 676 -35.88 -7.54 19.95
CA SER A 676 -35.07 -8.50 20.68
C SER A 676 -34.08 -7.82 21.63
N THR A 677 -34.05 -8.24 22.90
CA THR A 677 -33.17 -7.67 23.93
C THR A 677 -32.01 -8.57 24.35
N GLU A 678 -31.92 -9.78 23.78
CA GLU A 678 -30.93 -10.81 24.15
C GLU A 678 -30.13 -11.27 22.93
N TYR A 679 -28.96 -11.86 23.18
CA TYR A 679 -28.15 -12.48 22.14
C TYR A 679 -28.71 -13.86 21.82
N GLN A 680 -29.02 -14.10 20.55
CA GLN A 680 -29.46 -15.38 20.04
C GLN A 680 -28.28 -16.14 19.44
N ASP A 681 -28.23 -17.44 19.67
CA ASP A 681 -27.22 -18.34 19.11
C ASP A 681 -27.52 -18.61 17.63
N TYR A 682 -26.59 -18.26 16.74
CA TYR A 682 -26.67 -18.50 15.29
C TYR A 682 -25.83 -19.71 14.86
N GLY A 683 -25.15 -20.36 15.80
CA GLY A 683 -24.37 -21.57 15.59
C GLY A 683 -23.00 -21.33 14.95
N LEU A 684 -22.49 -22.39 14.33
CA LEU A 684 -21.16 -22.43 13.71
C LEU A 684 -21.14 -21.75 12.34
N TYR A 685 -20.08 -20.98 12.09
CA TYR A 685 -19.71 -20.39 10.81
C TYR A 685 -18.23 -20.63 10.57
N THR A 686 -17.81 -20.50 9.32
CA THR A 686 -16.41 -20.43 8.94
C THR A 686 -16.12 -19.04 8.43
N GLN A 687 -15.17 -18.35 9.07
CA GLN A 687 -14.62 -17.12 8.53
C GLN A 687 -13.62 -17.46 7.43
N ILE A 688 -13.77 -16.84 6.25
CA ILE A 688 -12.84 -16.97 5.12
C ILE A 688 -12.31 -15.58 4.77
N GLU A 689 -10.98 -15.45 4.62
CA GLU A 689 -10.36 -14.20 4.21
C GLU A 689 -10.93 -13.68 2.89
N GLN A 690 -11.00 -12.36 2.74
CA GLN A 690 -11.47 -11.73 1.51
C GLN A 690 -10.29 -11.35 0.61
N PRO A 691 -10.10 -12.00 -0.56
CA PRO A 691 -9.16 -11.52 -1.56
C PRO A 691 -9.56 -10.12 -2.03
N ASN A 692 -8.68 -9.16 -1.77
CA ASN A 692 -8.76 -7.73 -2.08
C ASN A 692 -7.35 -7.11 -1.89
N GLU A 693 -7.24 -5.78 -1.99
CA GLU A 693 -5.98 -5.04 -1.73
C GLU A 693 -5.33 -5.40 -0.37
N MET A 694 -6.13 -5.62 0.67
CA MET A 694 -5.63 -5.96 2.00
C MET A 694 -5.06 -7.36 2.05
N PHE A 695 -5.74 -8.35 1.46
CA PHE A 695 -5.20 -9.70 1.29
C PHE A 695 -3.86 -9.69 0.55
N LEU A 696 -3.78 -9.02 -0.61
CA LEU A 696 -2.51 -8.93 -1.36
C LEU A 696 -1.40 -8.36 -0.48
N LYS A 697 -1.69 -7.29 0.27
CA LYS A 697 -0.75 -6.70 1.22
C LYS A 697 -0.35 -7.66 2.35
N SER A 698 -1.29 -8.37 2.94
CA SER A 698 -1.05 -9.33 4.03
C SER A 698 -0.13 -10.47 3.59
N HIS A 699 -0.32 -10.94 2.35
CA HIS A 699 0.42 -12.03 1.72
C HIS A 699 1.75 -11.57 1.09
N TRP A 700 2.13 -10.29 1.26
CA TRP A 700 3.34 -9.68 0.66
C TRP A 700 3.34 -9.65 -0.88
N LEU A 701 2.16 -9.72 -1.48
CA LEU A 701 1.93 -9.51 -2.90
C LEU A 701 1.74 -8.01 -3.19
N ASP A 702 1.86 -7.60 -4.46
CA ASP A 702 1.64 -6.20 -4.87
C ASP A 702 0.17 -5.80 -4.66
N PRO A 703 -0.14 -4.92 -3.68
CA PRO A 703 -1.52 -4.54 -3.36
C PRO A 703 -2.16 -3.67 -4.45
N TYR A 704 -1.38 -3.13 -5.38
CA TYR A 704 -1.85 -2.32 -6.50
C TYR A 704 -1.95 -3.11 -7.81
N GLY A 705 -1.73 -4.43 -7.75
CA GLY A 705 -1.87 -5.33 -8.88
C GLY A 705 -3.30 -5.41 -9.43
N GLN A 706 -3.42 -6.02 -10.60
CA GLN A 706 -4.69 -6.43 -11.17
C GLN A 706 -5.19 -7.67 -10.43
N LEU A 707 -6.43 -7.63 -9.96
CA LEU A 707 -7.06 -8.75 -9.26
C LEU A 707 -8.52 -8.83 -9.71
N TYR A 708 -8.88 -9.94 -10.34
CA TYR A 708 -10.23 -10.22 -10.81
C TYR A 708 -10.74 -11.48 -10.13
N LYS A 709 -11.94 -11.40 -9.54
CA LYS A 709 -12.68 -12.60 -9.18
C LYS A 709 -13.42 -13.07 -10.41
N ILE A 710 -13.29 -14.35 -10.73
CA ILE A 710 -14.01 -14.92 -11.86
C ILE A 710 -15.50 -15.04 -11.53
N ALA A 711 -16.35 -14.54 -12.44
CA ALA A 711 -17.80 -14.65 -12.34
C ALA A 711 -18.39 -15.65 -13.34
N PHE A 712 -17.86 -15.65 -14.58
CA PHE A 712 -18.03 -16.68 -15.60
C PHE A 712 -17.05 -16.34 -16.74
N PHE A 713 -15.92 -17.06 -16.85
CA PHE A 713 -14.84 -16.68 -17.77
C PHE A 713 -14.05 -17.87 -18.30
N GLU A 714 -14.21 -18.16 -19.60
CA GLU A 714 -13.58 -19.31 -20.27
C GLU A 714 -12.36 -18.90 -21.13
N PHE A 715 -11.74 -17.76 -20.80
CA PHE A 715 -10.61 -17.15 -21.53
C PHE A 715 -10.89 -16.77 -23.00
N PHE A 716 -12.16 -16.62 -23.41
CA PHE A 716 -12.49 -15.95 -24.67
C PHE A 716 -12.20 -14.45 -24.61
N ARG A 717 -12.06 -13.82 -25.77
CA ARG A 717 -11.74 -12.39 -25.87
C ARG A 717 -12.89 -11.44 -25.51
N TYR A 718 -14.14 -11.84 -25.75
CA TYR A 718 -15.37 -11.04 -25.55
C TYR A 718 -15.22 -9.54 -25.89
N PRO A 719 -14.91 -9.17 -27.14
CA PRO A 719 -14.53 -7.80 -27.51
C PRO A 719 -15.61 -6.75 -27.22
N ASP A 720 -16.89 -7.14 -27.19
CA ASP A 720 -18.01 -6.24 -26.88
C ASP A 720 -18.15 -5.92 -25.39
N ILE A 721 -17.61 -6.77 -24.52
CA ILE A 721 -17.78 -6.73 -23.06
C ILE A 721 -16.46 -6.38 -22.36
N LEU A 722 -15.39 -7.10 -22.68
CA LEU A 722 -14.06 -6.90 -22.11
C LEU A 722 -13.30 -5.85 -22.92
N LYS A 723 -13.40 -4.61 -22.46
CA LYS A 723 -12.83 -3.42 -23.12
C LYS A 723 -11.86 -2.68 -22.22
N SER A 724 -10.98 -1.88 -22.82
CA SER A 724 -10.11 -0.97 -22.07
C SER A 724 -10.99 0.05 -21.34
N LYS A 725 -10.59 0.46 -20.14
CA LYS A 725 -11.27 1.54 -19.41
C LYS A 725 -11.26 2.87 -20.18
N THR A 726 -10.33 3.03 -21.13
CA THR A 726 -10.24 4.22 -21.98
C THR A 726 -11.18 4.18 -23.20
N ASP A 727 -11.83 3.04 -23.45
CA ASP A 727 -12.81 2.88 -24.53
C ASP A 727 -14.11 3.64 -24.20
N PRO A 728 -14.64 4.47 -25.12
CA PRO A 728 -15.88 5.22 -24.89
C PRO A 728 -17.12 4.34 -24.62
N THR A 729 -17.09 3.07 -25.02
CA THR A 729 -18.17 2.10 -24.85
C THR A 729 -17.94 1.13 -23.67
N TYR A 730 -16.91 1.37 -22.85
CA TYR A 730 -16.65 0.59 -21.65
C TYR A 730 -17.81 0.73 -20.65
N ASP A 731 -18.41 -0.41 -20.29
CA ASP A 731 -19.39 -0.52 -19.21
C ASP A 731 -18.85 -1.47 -18.15
N LYS A 732 -18.57 -0.93 -16.96
CA LYS A 732 -18.09 -1.70 -15.81
C LYS A 732 -19.06 -2.82 -15.43
N LYS A 733 -20.37 -2.56 -15.42
CA LYS A 733 -21.36 -3.56 -15.03
C LYS A 733 -21.39 -4.72 -16.02
N ALA A 734 -21.25 -4.42 -17.32
CA ALA A 734 -21.09 -5.42 -18.35
C ALA A 734 -19.78 -6.21 -18.16
N PHE A 735 -18.65 -5.54 -17.90
CA PHE A 735 -17.36 -6.18 -17.63
C PHE A 735 -17.44 -7.16 -16.43
N GLU A 736 -18.06 -6.73 -15.33
CA GLU A 736 -18.19 -7.51 -14.10
C GLU A 736 -19.19 -8.67 -14.20
N THR A 737 -19.86 -8.86 -15.36
CA THR A 737 -20.60 -10.11 -15.64
C THR A 737 -19.68 -11.32 -15.85
N HIS A 738 -18.44 -11.08 -16.28
CA HIS A 738 -17.44 -12.13 -16.51
C HIS A 738 -16.33 -12.07 -15.45
N LEU A 739 -15.84 -10.86 -15.12
CA LEU A 739 -14.70 -10.64 -14.24
C LEU A 739 -15.00 -9.51 -13.24
N GLU A 740 -15.32 -9.85 -11.99
CA GLU A 740 -15.53 -8.85 -10.94
C GLU A 740 -14.20 -8.19 -10.57
N ILE A 741 -14.13 -6.86 -10.61
CA ILE A 741 -12.89 -6.11 -10.41
C ILE A 741 -12.63 -5.93 -8.91
N LYS A 742 -11.56 -6.54 -8.38
CA LYS A 742 -11.20 -6.50 -6.94
C LYS A 742 -9.89 -5.77 -6.64
N GLY A 743 -9.09 -5.51 -7.67
CA GLY A 743 -7.84 -4.74 -7.59
C GLY A 743 -7.88 -3.52 -8.50
N ARG A 744 -6.78 -3.30 -9.23
CA ARG A 744 -6.66 -2.17 -10.15
C ARG A 744 -7.60 -2.27 -11.34
N GLU A 745 -8.29 -1.16 -11.64
CA GLU A 745 -9.21 -1.01 -12.77
C GLU A 745 -8.48 -0.46 -14.01
N ASP A 746 -7.56 -1.26 -14.53
CA ASP A 746 -6.77 -1.04 -15.73
C ASP A 746 -6.72 -2.39 -16.44
N HIS A 747 -7.29 -2.51 -17.64
CA HIS A 747 -7.57 -3.81 -18.27
C HIS A 747 -6.63 -4.14 -19.42
N ASP A 748 -5.78 -3.21 -19.86
CA ASP A 748 -5.03 -3.36 -21.12
C ASP A 748 -4.13 -4.60 -21.14
N LYS A 749 -3.50 -4.91 -20.02
CA LYS A 749 -2.69 -6.13 -19.87
C LYS A 749 -3.52 -7.43 -19.88
N LEU A 750 -4.74 -7.40 -19.34
CA LEU A 750 -5.66 -8.54 -19.41
C LEU A 750 -6.09 -8.76 -20.86
N LEU A 751 -6.42 -7.68 -21.57
CA LEU A 751 -6.81 -7.72 -22.98
C LEU A 751 -5.67 -8.23 -23.86
N ALA A 752 -4.44 -7.77 -23.63
CA ALA A 752 -3.27 -8.27 -24.35
C ALA A 752 -3.00 -9.76 -24.13
N MET A 753 -3.21 -10.26 -22.90
CA MET A 753 -3.17 -11.71 -22.62
C MET A 753 -4.26 -12.44 -23.40
N LEU A 754 -5.49 -11.93 -23.38
CA LEU A 754 -6.62 -12.54 -24.08
C LEU A 754 -6.43 -12.54 -25.60
N ASP A 755 -5.90 -11.47 -26.17
CA ASP A 755 -5.59 -11.37 -27.60
C ASP A 755 -4.59 -12.48 -28.01
N ASP A 756 -3.54 -12.69 -27.21
CA ASP A 756 -2.54 -13.73 -27.49
C ASP A 756 -3.10 -15.16 -27.25
N VAL A 757 -3.90 -15.37 -26.20
CA VAL A 757 -4.58 -16.65 -25.90
C VAL A 757 -5.57 -17.03 -27.00
N ASN A 758 -6.23 -16.07 -27.64
CA ASN A 758 -7.20 -16.32 -28.71
C ASN A 758 -6.56 -16.30 -30.11
N ASN A 759 -5.26 -15.98 -30.23
CA ASN A 759 -4.55 -16.01 -31.50
C ASN A 759 -3.91 -17.38 -31.77
N MET A 760 -4.52 -18.15 -32.66
CA MET A 760 -4.06 -19.51 -33.03
C MET A 760 -2.74 -19.53 -33.80
N SER A 761 -2.25 -18.39 -34.30
CA SER A 761 -0.95 -18.30 -34.97
C SER A 761 0.25 -18.26 -34.01
N ILE A 762 0.02 -17.93 -32.74
CA ILE A 762 1.07 -17.90 -31.71
C ILE A 762 1.12 -19.27 -31.04
N PRO A 763 2.26 -19.98 -30.97
CA PRO A 763 2.38 -21.23 -30.24
C PRO A 763 1.95 -21.08 -28.78
N ILE A 764 1.20 -22.03 -28.24
CA ILE A 764 0.65 -21.94 -26.87
C ILE A 764 1.77 -21.82 -25.81
N ASP A 765 2.93 -22.43 -26.05
CA ASP A 765 4.09 -22.35 -25.16
C ASP A 765 4.63 -20.93 -25.02
N GLU A 766 4.59 -20.16 -26.12
CA GLU A 766 4.99 -18.74 -26.10
C GLU A 766 3.98 -17.90 -25.33
N VAL A 767 2.68 -18.20 -25.48
CA VAL A 767 1.61 -17.53 -24.73
C VAL A 767 1.76 -17.78 -23.22
N ILE A 768 1.94 -19.03 -22.80
CA ILE A 768 2.18 -19.40 -21.40
C ILE A 768 3.47 -18.74 -20.90
N LYS A 769 4.57 -18.87 -21.63
CA LYS A 769 5.85 -18.27 -21.26
C LYS A 769 5.80 -16.75 -21.15
N LYS A 770 4.92 -16.07 -21.89
CA LYS A 770 4.74 -14.62 -21.79
C LYS A 770 3.81 -14.23 -20.64
N HIS A 771 2.64 -14.86 -20.56
CA HIS A 771 1.52 -14.36 -19.76
C HIS A 771 1.22 -15.14 -18.49
N PHE A 772 1.71 -16.37 -18.31
CA PHE A 772 1.33 -17.20 -17.16
C PHE A 772 2.54 -17.77 -16.44
N ASP A 773 2.46 -17.85 -15.12
CA ASP A 773 3.40 -18.70 -14.40
C ASP A 773 2.95 -20.15 -14.51
N LEU A 774 3.76 -20.97 -15.20
CA LEU A 774 3.39 -22.34 -15.53
C LEU A 774 3.26 -23.22 -14.28
N ASP A 775 4.10 -23.00 -13.28
CA ASP A 775 4.12 -23.80 -12.06
C ASP A 775 2.86 -23.54 -11.22
N ASN A 776 2.50 -22.26 -11.02
CA ASN A 776 1.27 -21.85 -10.37
C ASN A 776 0.02 -22.36 -11.11
N TYR A 777 -0.01 -22.24 -12.44
CA TYR A 777 -1.12 -22.71 -13.26
C TYR A 777 -1.35 -24.22 -13.14
N LEU A 778 -0.29 -25.03 -13.25
CA LEU A 778 -0.38 -26.48 -13.08
C LEU A 778 -0.73 -26.88 -11.64
N THR A 779 -0.20 -26.15 -10.65
CA THR A 779 -0.51 -26.38 -9.23
C THR A 779 -1.99 -26.16 -8.94
N TRP A 780 -2.58 -25.08 -9.44
CA TRP A 780 -4.01 -24.81 -9.31
C TRP A 780 -4.88 -25.93 -9.91
N LEU A 781 -4.55 -26.40 -11.13
CA LEU A 781 -5.25 -27.52 -11.76
C LEU A 781 -5.12 -28.83 -10.96
N ALA A 782 -3.91 -29.13 -10.49
CA ALA A 782 -3.65 -30.33 -9.70
C ALA A 782 -4.45 -30.32 -8.39
N VAL A 783 -4.52 -29.19 -7.70
CA VAL A 783 -5.35 -29.01 -6.50
C VAL A 783 -6.84 -29.27 -6.81
N ASN A 784 -7.36 -28.75 -7.92
CA ASN A 784 -8.77 -28.95 -8.29
C ASN A 784 -9.09 -30.41 -8.62
N ILE A 785 -8.17 -31.11 -9.28
CA ILE A 785 -8.30 -32.55 -9.58
C ILE A 785 -8.27 -33.37 -8.28
N LEU A 786 -7.31 -33.10 -7.38
CA LEU A 786 -7.17 -33.80 -6.10
C LEU A 786 -8.34 -33.54 -5.14
N THR A 787 -8.98 -32.38 -5.27
CA THR A 787 -10.17 -32.04 -4.47
C THR A 787 -11.48 -32.37 -5.19
N ASP A 788 -11.47 -32.93 -6.40
CA ASP A 788 -12.69 -33.19 -7.22
C ASP A 788 -13.60 -31.93 -7.31
N ASN A 789 -13.02 -30.74 -7.50
CA ASN A 789 -13.75 -29.47 -7.62
C ASN A 789 -13.97 -29.11 -9.10
N MET A 790 -15.18 -29.35 -9.62
CA MET A 790 -15.49 -29.26 -11.04
C MET A 790 -16.00 -27.88 -11.49
N ASP A 791 -16.38 -27.00 -10.58
CA ASP A 791 -16.88 -25.64 -10.91
C ASP A 791 -15.74 -24.62 -11.02
N THR A 792 -14.58 -25.08 -11.50
CA THR A 792 -13.35 -24.29 -11.66
C THR A 792 -12.96 -24.09 -13.13
N ASP A 793 -13.76 -24.63 -14.06
CA ASP A 793 -13.62 -24.47 -15.50
C ASP A 793 -13.88 -23.03 -15.97
N ALA A 794 -14.85 -22.36 -15.34
CA ALA A 794 -15.23 -20.98 -15.64
C ALA A 794 -15.51 -20.12 -14.40
N ASN A 795 -15.39 -20.67 -13.18
CA ASN A 795 -15.74 -20.03 -11.89
C ASN A 795 -14.72 -20.37 -10.79
N ASN A 796 -14.95 -19.90 -9.55
CA ASN A 796 -14.25 -20.34 -8.33
C ASN A 796 -12.72 -20.20 -8.31
N PHE A 797 -12.20 -19.15 -8.95
CA PHE A 797 -10.83 -18.69 -8.72
C PHE A 797 -10.72 -17.17 -8.88
N TYR A 798 -9.55 -16.64 -8.56
CA TYR A 798 -9.15 -15.28 -8.90
C TYR A 798 -7.98 -15.32 -9.88
N LEU A 799 -7.95 -14.33 -10.77
CA LEU A 799 -6.82 -14.04 -11.61
C LEU A 799 -6.08 -12.80 -11.07
N TYR A 800 -4.81 -12.99 -10.70
CA TYR A 800 -3.96 -11.96 -10.11
C TYR A 800 -2.76 -11.65 -11.00
N SER A 801 -2.36 -10.39 -11.08
CA SER A 801 -1.10 -10.02 -11.70
C SER A 801 -0.50 -8.73 -11.11
N PRO A 802 0.77 -8.74 -10.66
CA PRO A 802 1.43 -7.56 -10.12
C PRO A 802 1.79 -6.56 -11.23
N LEU A 803 2.01 -5.30 -10.87
CA LEU A 803 2.25 -4.22 -11.84
C LEU A 803 3.61 -4.29 -12.54
N ASN A 804 4.57 -5.00 -11.96
CA ASN A 804 5.94 -5.10 -12.43
C ASN A 804 6.26 -6.43 -13.16
N SER A 805 5.24 -7.26 -13.41
CA SER A 805 5.37 -8.51 -14.17
C SER A 805 4.37 -8.48 -15.32
N ASP A 806 4.53 -9.33 -16.33
CA ASP A 806 3.50 -9.62 -17.34
C ASP A 806 2.74 -10.92 -17.02
N LYS A 807 3.10 -11.61 -15.94
CA LYS A 807 2.57 -12.91 -15.54
C LYS A 807 1.26 -12.82 -14.75
N TRP A 808 0.30 -13.66 -15.11
CA TRP A 808 -0.94 -13.92 -14.42
C TRP A 808 -0.83 -15.20 -13.58
N TYR A 809 -1.45 -15.15 -12.42
CA TYR A 809 -1.47 -16.22 -11.42
C TYR A 809 -2.92 -16.54 -11.05
N PHE A 810 -3.18 -17.83 -10.84
CA PHE A 810 -4.44 -18.37 -10.37
C PHE A 810 -4.40 -18.45 -8.84
N LEU A 811 -5.41 -17.87 -8.19
CA LEU A 811 -5.59 -17.95 -6.74
C LEU A 811 -6.90 -18.69 -6.41
N PRO A 812 -6.91 -19.58 -5.40
CA PRO A 812 -8.07 -20.42 -5.08
C PRO A 812 -9.22 -19.62 -4.45
N TRP A 813 -10.47 -20.04 -4.71
CA TRP A 813 -11.68 -19.51 -4.08
C TRP A 813 -12.82 -20.53 -4.11
N ASP A 814 -13.74 -20.52 -3.13
CA ASP A 814 -14.94 -21.40 -3.08
C ASP A 814 -14.71 -22.88 -3.39
N TYR A 815 -14.21 -23.63 -2.40
CA TYR A 815 -13.94 -25.07 -2.52
C TYR A 815 -14.97 -25.96 -1.82
N ASP A 816 -16.10 -25.42 -1.35
CA ASP A 816 -17.16 -26.23 -0.72
C ASP A 816 -18.00 -27.06 -1.70
N GLY A 817 -17.98 -26.73 -2.99
CA GLY A 817 -18.55 -27.57 -4.06
C GLY A 817 -17.70 -28.80 -4.40
N GLY A 818 -16.41 -28.79 -4.03
CA GLY A 818 -15.50 -29.91 -4.24
C GLY A 818 -15.75 -31.09 -3.31
N TRP A 819 -14.72 -31.88 -3.09
CA TRP A 819 -14.71 -33.04 -2.20
C TRP A 819 -15.76 -34.10 -2.53
N GLY A 820 -16.11 -34.22 -3.81
CA GLY A 820 -17.15 -35.12 -4.30
C GLY A 820 -18.59 -34.71 -3.98
N VAL A 821 -18.80 -33.49 -3.43
CA VAL A 821 -20.14 -32.96 -3.11
C VAL A 821 -20.97 -32.83 -4.39
N GLN A 822 -20.45 -32.11 -5.39
CA GLN A 822 -21.09 -31.92 -6.69
C GLN A 822 -21.53 -33.24 -7.34
N ARG A 823 -20.66 -34.25 -7.27
CA ARG A 823 -20.92 -35.59 -7.84
C ARG A 823 -22.03 -36.33 -7.08
N ARG A 824 -22.02 -36.26 -5.74
CA ARG A 824 -23.06 -36.86 -4.88
C ARG A 824 -24.42 -36.19 -5.08
N GLU A 825 -24.43 -34.87 -5.25
CA GLU A 825 -25.63 -34.08 -5.51
C GLU A 825 -26.12 -34.18 -6.97
N LYS A 826 -25.33 -34.83 -7.86
CA LYS A 826 -25.62 -34.95 -9.30
C LYS A 826 -25.78 -33.59 -9.99
N SER A 827 -25.04 -32.59 -9.52
CA SER A 827 -25.06 -31.22 -10.05
C SER A 827 -23.99 -30.96 -11.13
N ILE A 828 -23.37 -32.03 -11.64
CA ILE A 828 -22.37 -31.99 -12.71
C ILE A 828 -22.71 -32.99 -13.79
N SER A 829 -22.25 -32.71 -15.00
CA SER A 829 -22.40 -33.60 -16.16
C SER A 829 -21.51 -34.83 -16.08
N GLU A 830 -21.89 -35.88 -16.82
CA GLU A 830 -21.10 -37.11 -16.93
C GLU A 830 -19.71 -36.90 -17.53
N TYR A 831 -19.54 -35.86 -18.37
CA TYR A 831 -18.23 -35.52 -18.93
C TYR A 831 -17.30 -34.81 -17.93
N GLN A 832 -17.83 -34.27 -16.82
CA GLN A 832 -17.04 -33.47 -15.86
C GLN A 832 -16.17 -34.36 -14.97
N ALA A 833 -15.00 -34.68 -15.51
CA ALA A 833 -13.88 -35.32 -14.85
C ALA A 833 -12.57 -34.88 -15.52
N GLY A 834 -11.50 -34.73 -14.74
CA GLY A 834 -10.17 -34.46 -15.28
C GLY A 834 -10.09 -33.24 -16.20
N LEU A 835 -9.53 -33.43 -17.40
CA LEU A 835 -9.35 -32.37 -18.39
C LEU A 835 -10.61 -32.11 -19.22
N SER A 836 -11.53 -33.07 -19.32
CA SER A 836 -12.83 -32.84 -19.98
C SER A 836 -13.61 -31.69 -19.33
N ASN A 837 -13.45 -31.46 -18.02
CA ASN A 837 -14.04 -30.33 -17.32
C ASN A 837 -13.56 -28.97 -17.89
N TYR A 838 -12.26 -28.86 -18.17
CA TYR A 838 -11.64 -27.61 -18.65
C TYR A 838 -11.69 -27.46 -20.17
N TRP A 839 -12.23 -28.44 -20.90
CA TRP A 839 -12.09 -28.53 -22.34
C TRP A 839 -12.84 -27.44 -23.11
N GLY A 840 -13.81 -26.78 -22.47
CA GLY A 840 -14.53 -25.61 -23.00
C GLY A 840 -13.73 -24.29 -22.96
N SER A 841 -12.68 -24.20 -22.13
CA SER A 841 -11.83 -23.02 -22.00
C SER A 841 -10.77 -22.94 -23.09
N VAL A 842 -10.60 -21.75 -23.69
CA VAL A 842 -9.63 -21.54 -24.78
C VAL A 842 -8.20 -21.83 -24.32
N LEU A 843 -7.83 -21.35 -23.13
CA LEU A 843 -6.48 -21.52 -22.58
C LEU A 843 -6.17 -23.00 -22.33
N HIS A 844 -7.06 -23.67 -21.60
CA HIS A 844 -6.84 -25.06 -21.17
C HIS A 844 -6.87 -26.01 -22.37
N ASN A 845 -7.84 -25.83 -23.29
CA ASN A 845 -7.95 -26.63 -24.51
C ASN A 845 -6.70 -26.52 -25.38
N ARG A 846 -6.20 -25.29 -25.63
CA ARG A 846 -4.99 -25.08 -26.42
C ARG A 846 -3.76 -25.70 -25.77
N PHE A 847 -3.63 -25.57 -24.44
CA PHE A 847 -2.46 -26.06 -23.72
C PHE A 847 -2.40 -27.59 -23.68
N PHE A 848 -3.51 -28.26 -23.35
CA PHE A 848 -3.50 -29.71 -23.13
C PHE A 848 -3.64 -30.57 -24.38
N ARG A 849 -3.67 -30.01 -25.58
CA ARG A 849 -3.53 -30.78 -26.83
C ARG A 849 -2.14 -31.42 -26.99
N SER A 850 -1.14 -30.95 -26.24
CA SER A 850 0.21 -31.52 -26.22
C SER A 850 0.33 -32.62 -25.19
N ALA A 851 0.76 -33.82 -25.62
CA ALA A 851 1.07 -34.94 -24.73
C ALA A 851 2.13 -34.57 -23.66
N ASN A 852 3.09 -33.71 -24.01
CA ASN A 852 4.09 -33.22 -23.06
C ASN A 852 3.44 -32.40 -21.94
N HIS A 853 2.44 -31.57 -22.25
CA HIS A 853 1.76 -30.76 -21.23
C HIS A 853 0.84 -31.58 -20.33
N ILE A 854 0.23 -32.65 -20.87
CA ILE A 854 -0.49 -33.63 -20.06
C ILE A 854 0.48 -34.27 -19.07
N GLN A 855 1.68 -34.66 -19.52
CA GLN A 855 2.70 -35.22 -18.64
C GLN A 855 3.14 -34.22 -17.54
N LEU A 856 3.31 -32.94 -17.88
CA LEU A 856 3.60 -31.91 -16.87
C LEU A 856 2.51 -31.82 -15.79
N LEU A 857 1.23 -31.96 -16.17
CA LEU A 857 0.13 -31.99 -15.21
C LEU A 857 0.12 -33.28 -14.38
N VAL A 858 0.38 -34.45 -14.99
CA VAL A 858 0.52 -35.72 -14.27
C VAL A 858 1.62 -35.61 -13.21
N ASP A 859 2.79 -35.09 -13.58
CA ASP A 859 3.91 -34.90 -12.67
C ASP A 859 3.55 -33.93 -11.54
N LYS A 860 2.85 -32.82 -11.87
CA LYS A 860 2.39 -31.87 -10.87
C LYS A 860 1.33 -32.46 -9.94
N ILE A 861 0.39 -33.28 -10.42
CA ILE A 861 -0.57 -34.00 -9.57
C ILE A 861 0.17 -34.89 -8.58
N ASN A 862 1.16 -35.66 -9.03
CA ASN A 862 1.98 -36.50 -8.15
C ASN A 862 2.78 -35.68 -7.13
N GLU A 863 3.23 -34.48 -7.50
CA GLU A 863 3.90 -33.56 -6.59
C GLU A 863 2.95 -33.02 -5.52
N ILE A 864 1.77 -32.49 -5.92
CA ILE A 864 0.79 -31.90 -5.01
C ILE A 864 0.11 -32.95 -4.13
N HIS A 865 -0.01 -34.19 -4.60
CA HIS A 865 -0.52 -35.31 -3.81
C HIS A 865 0.30 -35.56 -2.51
N LYS A 866 1.54 -35.07 -2.42
CA LYS A 866 2.31 -35.10 -1.15
C LYS A 866 1.67 -34.25 -0.05
N TYR A 867 0.93 -33.20 -0.43
CA TYR A 867 0.27 -32.26 0.48
C TYR A 867 -1.23 -32.55 0.64
N ILE A 868 -1.87 -33.08 -0.41
CA ILE A 868 -3.29 -33.43 -0.43
C ILE A 868 -3.42 -34.93 -0.70
N ASN A 869 -3.47 -35.70 0.37
CA ASN A 869 -3.65 -37.15 0.37
C ASN A 869 -4.44 -37.60 1.61
N LYS A 870 -4.84 -38.87 1.60
CA LYS A 870 -5.57 -39.51 2.69
C LYS A 870 -5.02 -39.24 4.09
N ASP A 871 -3.70 -39.33 4.29
CA ASP A 871 -3.09 -39.17 5.61
C ASP A 871 -3.18 -37.72 6.11
N THR A 872 -2.85 -36.76 5.24
CA THR A 872 -2.93 -35.33 5.56
C THR A 872 -4.37 -34.89 5.84
N ILE A 873 -5.33 -35.35 5.04
CA ILE A 873 -6.75 -35.06 5.22
C ILE A 873 -7.27 -35.66 6.53
N THR A 874 -6.95 -36.93 6.80
CA THR A 874 -7.41 -37.60 8.03
C THR A 874 -6.90 -36.86 9.27
N LYS A 875 -5.62 -36.47 9.28
CA LYS A 875 -5.05 -35.68 10.39
C LYS A 875 -5.77 -34.34 10.57
N GLN A 876 -6.05 -33.63 9.48
CA GLN A 876 -6.71 -32.33 9.55
C GLN A 876 -8.18 -32.47 10.01
N LEU A 877 -8.90 -33.49 9.53
CA LEU A 877 -10.28 -33.79 9.95
C LEU A 877 -10.37 -34.19 11.43
N ASP A 878 -9.37 -34.91 11.94
CA ASP A 878 -9.30 -35.27 13.37
C ASP A 878 -9.16 -34.01 14.25
N LEU A 879 -8.41 -32.99 13.82
CA LEU A 879 -8.33 -31.70 14.52
C LEU A 879 -9.68 -30.98 14.59
N TYR A 880 -10.45 -31.00 13.50
CA TYR A 880 -11.76 -30.31 13.47
C TYR A 880 -12.85 -31.02 14.27
N ARG A 881 -12.68 -32.33 14.53
CA ARG A 881 -13.74 -33.18 15.09
C ARG A 881 -14.26 -32.66 16.42
N ASP A 882 -13.37 -32.28 17.32
CA ASP A 882 -13.71 -31.85 18.68
C ASP A 882 -14.32 -30.44 18.70
N GLU A 883 -13.89 -29.57 17.78
CA GLU A 883 -14.40 -28.20 17.65
C GLU A 883 -15.78 -28.16 16.99
N VAL A 884 -15.96 -28.89 15.88
CA VAL A 884 -17.19 -28.84 15.06
C VAL A 884 -18.26 -29.78 15.61
N GLY A 885 -17.87 -30.94 16.14
CA GLY A 885 -18.77 -31.99 16.62
C GLY A 885 -19.86 -31.51 17.59
N PRO A 886 -19.57 -30.67 18.60
CA PRO A 886 -20.58 -30.14 19.51
C PRO A 886 -21.69 -29.36 18.82
N PHE A 887 -21.37 -28.59 17.77
CA PHE A 887 -22.34 -27.79 17.01
C PHE A 887 -23.25 -28.69 16.16
N LEU A 888 -22.69 -29.70 15.50
CA LEU A 888 -23.48 -30.65 14.70
C LEU A 888 -24.43 -31.50 15.54
N ASN A 889 -24.32 -31.46 16.87
CA ASN A 889 -25.15 -32.21 17.80
C ASN A 889 -26.11 -31.33 18.63
N ARG A 890 -26.16 -30.02 18.40
CA ARG A 890 -27.05 -29.09 19.13
C ARG A 890 -27.73 -28.07 18.23
N ALA A 891 -28.84 -27.52 18.70
CA ALA A 891 -29.48 -26.39 18.03
C ALA A 891 -28.59 -25.13 18.13
N PRO A 892 -28.62 -24.22 17.12
CA PRO A 892 -29.49 -24.27 15.95
C PRO A 892 -28.98 -25.18 14.82
N ASP A 893 -27.69 -25.52 14.77
CA ASP A 893 -27.08 -26.22 13.61
C ASP A 893 -27.69 -27.59 13.31
N LEU A 894 -27.93 -28.40 14.35
CA LEU A 894 -28.60 -29.71 14.22
C LEU A 894 -29.94 -29.61 13.48
N ASN A 895 -30.69 -28.52 13.66
CA ASN A 895 -32.01 -28.35 13.08
C ASN A 895 -31.97 -28.08 11.56
N TYR A 896 -30.79 -27.76 11.02
CA TYR A 896 -30.58 -27.39 9.62
C TYR A 896 -29.44 -28.21 8.98
N LEU A 897 -29.16 -29.40 9.51
CA LEU A 897 -28.26 -30.34 8.83
C LEU A 897 -28.91 -30.83 7.54
N PRO A 898 -28.19 -30.80 6.40
CA PRO A 898 -28.74 -31.22 5.10
C PRO A 898 -28.90 -32.75 4.96
N GLY A 899 -28.47 -33.52 5.97
CA GLY A 899 -28.62 -34.97 6.00
C GLY A 899 -28.59 -35.52 7.43
N THR A 900 -28.63 -36.83 7.54
CA THR A 900 -28.67 -37.60 8.79
C THR A 900 -27.28 -37.72 9.43
N LYS A 901 -27.22 -38.08 10.72
CA LYS A 901 -25.93 -38.33 11.40
C LYS A 901 -25.14 -39.50 10.81
N ALA A 902 -25.83 -40.49 10.26
CA ALA A 902 -25.20 -41.62 9.58
C ALA A 902 -24.52 -41.14 8.29
N GLU A 903 -25.19 -40.31 7.50
CA GLU A 903 -24.62 -39.69 6.31
C GLU A 903 -23.45 -38.76 6.65
N LEU A 904 -23.51 -38.00 7.75
CA LEU A 904 -22.38 -37.20 8.24
C LEU A 904 -21.15 -38.06 8.54
N SER A 905 -21.34 -39.15 9.28
CA SER A 905 -20.24 -40.05 9.66
C SER A 905 -19.61 -40.69 8.41
N GLN A 906 -20.44 -41.10 7.45
CA GLN A 906 -19.97 -41.63 6.18
C GLN A 906 -19.25 -40.56 5.35
N ALA A 907 -19.81 -39.35 5.27
CA ALA A 907 -19.20 -38.25 4.54
C ALA A 907 -17.80 -37.93 5.06
N MET A 908 -17.62 -37.84 6.39
CA MET A 908 -16.32 -37.62 7.02
C MET A 908 -15.29 -38.72 6.68
N LEU A 909 -15.72 -39.98 6.58
CA LEU A 909 -14.86 -41.10 6.17
C LEU A 909 -14.52 -41.06 4.68
N ASP A 910 -15.47 -40.65 3.84
CA ASP A 910 -15.30 -40.62 2.38
C ASP A 910 -14.35 -39.51 1.92
N LEU A 911 -14.30 -38.38 2.65
CA LEU A 911 -13.45 -37.22 2.33
C LEU A 911 -11.98 -37.60 2.15
N ALA A 912 -11.46 -38.46 3.02
CA ALA A 912 -10.06 -38.85 2.98
C ALA A 912 -9.68 -39.67 1.73
N ASN A 913 -10.66 -40.21 0.99
CA ASN A 913 -10.42 -40.99 -0.24
C ASN A 913 -10.74 -40.19 -1.52
N VAL A 914 -11.04 -38.89 -1.40
CA VAL A 914 -11.32 -38.05 -2.57
C VAL A 914 -10.08 -37.89 -3.47
N PRO A 915 -8.86 -37.61 -2.96
CA PRO A 915 -7.71 -37.40 -3.84
C PRO A 915 -7.40 -38.60 -4.73
N GLU A 916 -7.44 -39.81 -4.17
CA GLU A 916 -7.18 -41.04 -4.92
C GLU A 916 -8.26 -41.29 -5.97
N ARG A 917 -9.51 -40.91 -5.67
CA ARG A 917 -10.62 -40.97 -6.64
C ARG A 917 -10.45 -39.94 -7.74
N GLY A 918 -10.04 -38.71 -7.41
CA GLY A 918 -9.75 -37.64 -8.37
C GLY A 918 -8.65 -38.03 -9.34
N ILE A 919 -7.55 -38.62 -8.84
CA ILE A 919 -6.47 -39.16 -9.67
C ILE A 919 -7.00 -40.26 -10.61
N LYS A 920 -7.79 -41.20 -10.08
CA LYS A 920 -8.37 -42.28 -10.88
C LYS A 920 -9.28 -41.74 -11.98
N LEU A 921 -10.17 -40.81 -11.65
CA LEU A 921 -11.10 -40.20 -12.62
C LEU A 921 -10.34 -39.39 -13.69
N PHE A 922 -9.27 -38.70 -13.30
CA PHE A 922 -8.40 -38.01 -14.25
C PHE A 922 -7.72 -39.01 -15.21
N GLN A 923 -7.18 -40.11 -14.71
CA GLN A 923 -6.58 -41.16 -15.55
C GLN A 923 -7.61 -41.80 -16.50
N GLU A 924 -8.81 -42.09 -16.01
CA GLU A 924 -9.91 -42.59 -16.85
C GLU A 924 -10.37 -41.55 -17.89
N ASP A 925 -10.36 -40.26 -17.55
CA ASP A 925 -10.67 -39.19 -18.49
C ASP A 925 -9.63 -39.09 -19.61
N LEU A 926 -8.35 -39.33 -19.33
CA LEU A 926 -7.32 -39.29 -20.38
C LEU A 926 -7.63 -40.28 -21.51
N GLU A 927 -8.21 -41.43 -21.22
CA GLU A 927 -8.61 -42.47 -22.19
C GLU A 927 -9.94 -42.19 -22.90
N LYS A 928 -10.67 -41.13 -22.53
CA LYS A 928 -11.96 -40.80 -23.16
C LYS A 928 -11.80 -39.74 -24.24
N PRO A 929 -12.57 -39.84 -25.35
CA PRO A 929 -12.76 -38.71 -26.25
C PRO A 929 -13.23 -37.48 -25.47
N LYS A 930 -12.83 -36.29 -25.94
CA LYS A 930 -13.15 -35.03 -25.27
C LYS A 930 -14.51 -34.48 -25.72
N PRO A 931 -15.24 -33.79 -24.83
CA PRO A 931 -16.53 -33.20 -25.17
C PRO A 931 -16.40 -32.16 -26.29
N PHE A 932 -17.48 -31.93 -27.01
CA PHE A 932 -17.57 -31.05 -28.18
C PHE A 932 -18.93 -30.34 -28.21
N PHE A 933 -19.06 -29.26 -28.97
CA PHE A 933 -20.32 -28.51 -29.08
C PHE A 933 -21.20 -29.03 -30.22
N LEU A 934 -22.51 -29.05 -30.02
CA LEU A 934 -23.50 -29.24 -31.08
C LEU A 934 -23.80 -27.89 -31.75
N ASP A 935 -24.02 -27.85 -33.06
CA ASP A 935 -24.46 -26.62 -33.76
C ASP A 935 -26.00 -26.48 -33.73
N ASP A 936 -26.50 -25.37 -34.27
CA ASP A 936 -27.93 -25.24 -34.58
C ASP A 936 -28.32 -26.12 -35.77
N VAL A 937 -29.47 -26.77 -35.67
CA VAL A 937 -30.03 -27.59 -36.75
C VAL A 937 -30.50 -26.67 -37.88
N GLN A 938 -29.97 -26.87 -39.09
CA GLN A 938 -30.37 -26.09 -40.26
C GLN A 938 -31.43 -26.80 -41.09
N THR A 939 -32.47 -26.08 -41.50
CA THR A 939 -33.58 -26.63 -42.29
C THR A 939 -33.47 -26.21 -43.75
N ASN A 940 -33.29 -27.18 -44.64
CA ASN A 940 -33.29 -27.00 -46.09
C ASN A 940 -34.47 -27.76 -46.72
N GLY A 941 -35.62 -27.09 -46.81
CA GLY A 941 -36.85 -27.70 -47.33
C GLY A 941 -37.41 -28.76 -46.39
N LYS A 942 -37.35 -30.04 -46.78
CA LYS A 942 -37.77 -31.19 -45.93
C LYS A 942 -36.60 -31.89 -45.21
N GLN A 943 -35.38 -31.39 -45.44
CA GLN A 943 -34.13 -31.98 -44.96
C GLN A 943 -33.54 -31.17 -43.81
N GLN A 944 -33.27 -31.85 -42.70
CA GLN A 944 -32.75 -31.23 -41.48
C GLN A 944 -31.28 -31.63 -41.37
N ASN A 945 -30.41 -30.63 -41.36
CA ASN A 945 -28.96 -30.79 -41.34
C ASN A 945 -28.44 -30.57 -39.92
N PHE A 946 -27.73 -31.58 -39.42
CA PHE A 946 -27.14 -31.63 -38.10
C PHE A 946 -25.62 -31.56 -38.25
N SER A 947 -24.97 -30.65 -37.53
CA SER A 947 -23.51 -30.54 -37.48
C SER A 947 -23.03 -30.34 -36.05
N TRP A 948 -21.80 -30.75 -35.78
CA TRP A 948 -21.19 -30.64 -34.45
C TRP A 948 -19.67 -30.44 -34.57
N GLY A 949 -19.04 -30.06 -33.47
CA GLY A 949 -17.59 -29.91 -33.37
C GLY A 949 -16.86 -31.25 -33.38
N LEU A 950 -15.64 -31.26 -33.91
CA LEU A 950 -14.76 -32.42 -33.87
C LEU A 950 -14.31 -32.68 -32.41
N SER A 951 -14.55 -33.90 -31.92
CA SER A 951 -14.00 -34.37 -30.66
C SER A 951 -12.48 -34.61 -30.76
N TYR A 952 -11.80 -34.67 -29.63
CA TYR A 952 -10.36 -34.90 -29.57
C TYR A 952 -10.05 -36.10 -28.70
N ASP A 953 -9.10 -36.91 -29.13
CA ASP A 953 -8.62 -38.09 -28.42
C ASP A 953 -7.12 -37.94 -28.17
N PHE A 954 -6.67 -38.21 -26.94
CA PHE A 954 -5.26 -38.00 -26.58
C PHE A 954 -4.35 -39.12 -27.09
N GLN A 955 -4.90 -40.30 -27.34
CA GLN A 955 -4.22 -41.50 -27.82
C GLN A 955 -4.09 -41.49 -29.35
N GLY A 956 -4.90 -40.66 -30.03
CA GLY A 956 -4.97 -40.61 -31.48
C GLY A 956 -5.80 -41.75 -32.06
N ASP A 957 -6.74 -42.30 -31.28
CA ASP A 957 -7.66 -43.35 -31.71
C ASP A 957 -8.68 -42.80 -32.73
N ASP A 958 -9.12 -43.66 -33.66
CA ASP A 958 -10.18 -43.30 -34.62
C ASP A 958 -11.50 -43.04 -33.89
N LEU A 959 -12.14 -41.90 -34.20
CA LEU A 959 -13.39 -41.47 -33.58
C LEU A 959 -14.58 -41.68 -34.51
N THR A 960 -15.66 -42.22 -33.95
CA THR A 960 -16.94 -42.35 -34.62
C THR A 960 -18.06 -41.68 -33.83
N TYR A 961 -19.11 -41.24 -34.52
CA TYR A 961 -20.22 -40.50 -33.94
C TYR A 961 -21.56 -41.22 -34.15
N ASP A 962 -22.32 -41.32 -33.07
CA ASP A 962 -23.69 -41.82 -33.04
C ASP A 962 -24.65 -40.64 -32.83
N VAL A 963 -25.50 -40.37 -33.82
CA VAL A 963 -26.48 -39.28 -33.80
C VAL A 963 -27.87 -39.88 -33.60
N SER A 964 -28.59 -39.38 -32.61
CA SER A 964 -29.98 -39.77 -32.33
C SER A 964 -30.89 -38.54 -32.32
N VAL A 965 -32.11 -38.69 -32.83
CA VAL A 965 -33.20 -37.71 -32.76
C VAL A 965 -34.42 -38.38 -32.12
N ALA A 966 -35.02 -37.75 -31.12
CA ALA A 966 -36.14 -38.26 -30.35
C ALA A 966 -37.26 -37.22 -30.15
N LEU A 967 -38.45 -37.70 -29.80
CA LEU A 967 -39.61 -36.85 -29.44
C LEU A 967 -39.56 -36.38 -27.98
N ASP A 968 -38.75 -37.03 -27.15
CA ASP A 968 -38.58 -36.72 -25.74
C ASP A 968 -37.10 -36.52 -25.38
N PRO A 969 -36.78 -35.66 -24.40
CA PRO A 969 -35.40 -35.36 -24.02
C PRO A 969 -34.69 -36.53 -23.34
N ALA A 970 -35.42 -37.53 -22.83
CA ALA A 970 -34.87 -38.75 -22.25
C ALA A 970 -34.49 -39.82 -23.30
N PHE A 971 -34.74 -39.55 -24.60
CA PHE A 971 -34.47 -40.46 -25.72
C PHE A 971 -35.15 -41.84 -25.60
N THR A 972 -36.37 -41.88 -25.03
CA THR A 972 -37.18 -43.10 -24.98
C THR A 972 -37.97 -43.34 -26.28
N GLN A 973 -38.20 -42.29 -27.08
CA GLN A 973 -38.93 -42.30 -28.35
C GLN A 973 -38.04 -41.79 -29.50
N ILE A 974 -37.04 -42.58 -29.87
CA ILE A 974 -36.11 -42.27 -30.98
C ILE A 974 -36.85 -42.40 -32.32
N VAL A 975 -36.79 -41.34 -33.13
CA VAL A 975 -37.42 -41.28 -34.48
C VAL A 975 -36.40 -41.46 -35.62
N LYS A 976 -35.16 -41.04 -35.41
CA LYS A 976 -34.05 -41.20 -36.36
C LYS A 976 -32.78 -41.49 -35.59
N GLU A 977 -31.95 -42.38 -36.13
CA GLU A 977 -30.65 -42.71 -35.55
C GLU A 977 -29.67 -43.07 -36.67
N GLN A 978 -28.42 -42.64 -36.54
CA GLN A 978 -27.33 -43.04 -37.41
C GLN A 978 -26.06 -43.22 -36.58
N LYS A 979 -25.41 -44.38 -36.73
CA LYS A 979 -24.24 -44.78 -35.92
C LYS A 979 -22.99 -44.90 -36.76
N GLY A 980 -21.83 -44.80 -36.11
CA GLY A 980 -20.54 -45.05 -36.74
C GLY A 980 -20.13 -44.01 -37.79
N LEU A 981 -20.61 -42.77 -37.68
CA LEU A 981 -20.24 -41.69 -38.59
C LEU A 981 -18.80 -41.26 -38.37
N THR A 982 -18.04 -41.07 -39.46
CA THR A 982 -16.68 -40.50 -39.40
C THR A 982 -16.65 -39.01 -39.75
N THR A 983 -17.78 -38.45 -40.17
CA THR A 983 -17.97 -37.02 -40.45
C THR A 983 -18.68 -36.33 -39.30
N THR A 984 -18.48 -35.01 -39.16
CA THR A 984 -19.11 -34.20 -38.11
C THR A 984 -20.43 -33.54 -38.54
N SER A 985 -21.09 -34.17 -39.51
CA SER A 985 -22.40 -33.73 -40.00
C SER A 985 -23.20 -34.89 -40.56
N THR A 986 -24.53 -34.82 -40.43
CA THR A 986 -25.47 -35.70 -41.12
C THR A 986 -26.77 -34.95 -41.44
N SER A 987 -27.65 -35.57 -42.22
CA SER A 987 -28.94 -35.02 -42.60
C SER A 987 -30.04 -36.06 -42.48
N PHE A 988 -31.20 -35.68 -41.94
CA PHE A 988 -32.38 -36.54 -41.90
C PHE A 988 -33.55 -35.91 -42.65
N ASP A 989 -34.24 -36.74 -43.44
CA ASP A 989 -35.48 -36.39 -44.12
C ASP A 989 -36.71 -36.96 -43.43
N GLY A 990 -37.85 -36.30 -43.62
CA GLY A 990 -39.18 -36.83 -43.26
C GLY A 990 -39.56 -36.67 -41.79
N LEU A 991 -39.00 -35.67 -41.11
CA LEU A 991 -39.52 -35.22 -39.82
C LEU A 991 -40.79 -34.39 -40.04
N THR A 992 -41.86 -34.72 -39.32
CA THR A 992 -43.13 -33.96 -39.34
C THR A 992 -43.03 -32.71 -38.47
N PRO A 993 -43.89 -31.69 -38.65
CA PRO A 993 -43.91 -30.53 -37.77
C PRO A 993 -44.09 -30.93 -36.28
N ASN A 994 -43.04 -30.75 -35.48
CA ASN A 994 -43.01 -31.06 -34.04
C ASN A 994 -41.73 -30.48 -33.40
N VAL A 995 -41.68 -30.50 -32.07
CA VAL A 995 -40.45 -30.30 -31.30
C VAL A 995 -39.71 -31.63 -31.17
N TYR A 996 -38.40 -31.60 -31.40
CA TYR A 996 -37.53 -32.75 -31.31
C TYR A 996 -36.30 -32.43 -30.47
N TYR A 997 -35.66 -33.50 -29.99
CA TYR A 997 -34.42 -33.45 -29.24
C TYR A 997 -33.37 -34.28 -29.97
N TRP A 998 -32.14 -33.79 -30.03
CA TRP A 998 -31.06 -34.54 -30.64
C TRP A 998 -29.82 -34.51 -29.77
N LYS A 999 -29.02 -35.57 -29.90
CA LYS A 999 -27.74 -35.73 -29.21
C LYS A 999 -26.75 -36.46 -30.11
N VAL A 1000 -25.47 -36.26 -29.80
CA VAL A 1000 -24.37 -36.97 -30.44
C VAL A 1000 -23.49 -37.59 -29.35
N VAL A 1001 -23.19 -38.87 -29.51
CA VAL A 1001 -22.23 -39.59 -28.68
C VAL A 1001 -21.03 -39.93 -29.54
N VAL A 1002 -19.83 -39.52 -29.11
CA VAL A 1002 -18.58 -39.93 -29.76
C VAL A 1002 -18.06 -41.21 -29.11
N ARG A 1003 -17.44 -42.08 -29.90
CA ARG A 1003 -16.82 -43.33 -29.47
C ARG A 1003 -15.44 -43.49 -30.06
N ASP A 1004 -14.50 -43.98 -29.27
CA ASP A 1004 -13.19 -44.43 -29.75
C ASP A 1004 -13.19 -45.91 -30.15
N SER A 1005 -12.07 -46.38 -30.70
CA SER A 1005 -11.89 -47.78 -31.09
C SER A 1005 -11.79 -48.76 -29.90
N LYS A 1006 -11.56 -48.27 -28.68
CA LYS A 1006 -11.43 -49.07 -27.45
C LYS A 1006 -12.74 -49.19 -26.67
N GLY A 1007 -13.80 -48.55 -27.13
CA GLY A 1007 -15.14 -48.61 -26.55
C GLY A 1007 -15.42 -47.51 -25.51
N ASN A 1008 -14.50 -46.56 -25.31
CA ASN A 1008 -14.80 -45.37 -24.51
C ASN A 1008 -15.73 -44.45 -25.30
N SER A 1009 -16.54 -43.69 -24.57
CA SER A 1009 -17.49 -42.76 -25.18
C SER A 1009 -17.60 -41.46 -24.41
N GLN A 1010 -18.02 -40.41 -25.10
CA GLN A 1010 -18.27 -39.10 -24.52
C GLN A 1010 -19.49 -38.42 -25.14
N ILE A 1011 -20.13 -37.55 -24.38
CA ILE A 1011 -21.27 -36.73 -24.82
C ILE A 1011 -20.82 -35.31 -25.19
N ALA A 1012 -21.68 -34.60 -25.92
CA ALA A 1012 -21.48 -33.20 -26.21
C ALA A 1012 -21.64 -32.31 -24.97
N PHE A 1013 -21.08 -31.09 -25.02
CA PHE A 1013 -21.31 -30.03 -24.05
C PHE A 1013 -22.78 -29.56 -24.04
N GLY A 1014 -23.15 -28.87 -22.97
CA GLY A 1014 -24.47 -28.29 -22.78
C GLY A 1014 -25.48 -29.29 -22.23
N TYR A 1015 -26.69 -28.81 -22.00
CA TYR A 1015 -27.81 -29.60 -21.51
C TYR A 1015 -29.13 -28.96 -21.92
N TYR A 1016 -30.19 -29.77 -21.92
CA TYR A 1016 -31.56 -29.30 -22.00
C TYR A 1016 -32.21 -29.44 -20.63
N LYS A 1017 -32.91 -28.40 -20.18
CA LYS A 1017 -33.69 -28.44 -18.93
C LYS A 1017 -35.17 -28.55 -19.27
N ASP A 1018 -35.82 -29.61 -18.81
CA ASP A 1018 -37.24 -29.83 -19.06
C ASP A 1018 -38.13 -28.98 -18.13
N GLU A 1019 -39.46 -29.09 -18.33
CA GLU A 1019 -40.46 -28.34 -17.55
C GLU A 1019 -40.46 -28.70 -16.05
N GLU A 1020 -39.98 -29.90 -15.69
CA GLU A 1020 -39.84 -30.35 -14.30
C GLU A 1020 -38.51 -29.88 -13.67
N GLY A 1021 -37.64 -29.27 -14.46
CA GLY A 1021 -36.33 -28.79 -14.04
C GLY A 1021 -35.24 -29.86 -14.04
N LEU A 1022 -35.49 -31.03 -14.62
CA LEU A 1022 -34.49 -32.08 -14.80
C LEU A 1022 -33.56 -31.72 -15.97
N GLU A 1023 -32.26 -31.93 -15.78
CA GLU A 1023 -31.22 -31.56 -16.73
C GLU A 1023 -30.78 -32.80 -17.53
N HIS A 1024 -30.94 -32.72 -18.85
CA HIS A 1024 -30.58 -33.74 -19.83
C HIS A 1024 -29.30 -33.33 -20.55
N TYR A 1025 -28.16 -33.90 -20.13
CA TYR A 1025 -26.83 -33.50 -20.62
C TYR A 1025 -26.55 -33.96 -22.06
N GLY A 1026 -25.85 -33.12 -22.83
CA GLY A 1026 -25.51 -33.38 -24.23
C GLY A 1026 -26.70 -33.39 -25.19
N VAL A 1027 -27.85 -32.86 -24.75
CA VAL A 1027 -29.11 -32.82 -25.51
C VAL A 1027 -29.41 -31.39 -25.96
N ARG A 1028 -29.84 -31.22 -27.21
CA ARG A 1028 -30.30 -29.94 -27.76
C ARG A 1028 -31.70 -30.07 -28.35
N GLN A 1029 -32.57 -29.11 -28.06
CA GLN A 1029 -33.92 -29.01 -28.62
C GLN A 1029 -33.87 -28.31 -29.99
N PHE A 1030 -34.71 -28.74 -30.93
CA PHE A 1030 -35.01 -28.00 -32.16
C PHE A 1030 -36.48 -28.20 -32.57
N GLU A 1031 -36.99 -27.31 -33.42
CA GLU A 1031 -38.37 -27.35 -33.91
C GLU A 1031 -38.38 -27.52 -35.43
N VAL A 1032 -39.22 -28.43 -35.91
CA VAL A 1032 -39.55 -28.57 -37.33
C VAL A 1032 -40.91 -27.90 -37.55
N LYS A 1033 -40.97 -26.94 -38.48
CA LYS A 1033 -42.17 -26.16 -38.78
C LYS A 1033 -43.00 -26.74 -39.91
#